data_AF-A0A8R1IA90-F1
#
_entry.id   AF-A0A8R1IA90-F1
#
_cell.length_a   1.000
_cell.length_b   1.000
_cell.length_c   1.000
_cell.angle_alpha   90.00
_cell.angle_beta   90.00
_cell.angle_gamma   90.00
#
_symmetry.space_group_name_H-M   'P 1'
#
loop_
_entity.id
_entity.type
_entity.pdbx_description
1 polymer ?
#
loop_
_entity_poly.entity_id
_entity_poly.type
_entity_poly.pdbx_seq_one_letter_code
_entity_poly.pdbx_strand_id
1 'polypeptide(L)'
;MFSDASERHFATTAYLHFQFDNIASTTKLIMAKSKVKPSKTNLSIPRLELMGIEIAANAAVTLVKELSLDKLNSIRFFSDSMIALYWVLKRKKLTKFVDNRVGKIHENIQILEKRKLKTLFHHCPTDQNPADIASRGSGMDKLFKNKLWFEGPEFLRKQEKEWPVKLEGTIEFPKQFREIIEKETKGTELTKRVKTAILTAVATSHTNQSIIRYTTARSLEKLTSTMTMVFRWFLKTFPNKDWKSKVFKELKTSKNDQINQRLITKDFILADHYIDYETKGGIMPKNLKLKKDERGVFRHPRNLDSSKLSNESKEPILLMRGHPLTSLIIRDIHRENVHIPASYMPGAVYQKYWVNKLGLEIRKVLKRCYRCKRQSGQPFSYPYAQNLPTCRTISATPFSQVGLDYFGPVSYTGAMGIKKKTWVLLITCLITRAVHLELVTDNSTITYLMALKRYFGRRGVPKTILCDNAPGFLLGNKMINDDIRNRHHSSDTLTTFLATKEIELKNITPLSPWQGGIYERIVGIIKNQFYKTVCKAELSYIELETIMIEVEAAVNSRPITTNPTTPDDPAALRPVDFLIPNINLAVPNDCDMIYQAKEGQIEKLTRKYHAALNCVLENLWSAWTKHYLLTIKESKQKRHNFSAIKPREGQLVLVNTEKMPRHKWPLAQIKKVLTSADGEIRSAYVKIKNKMLLRSVKHLIPLEIDNESENIESERIRDERVATAADEPTPIETQTEGERVCPNTVRKTANSQKCATAHT
;
A
#
# COMPACT_ATOMS: atom_id res chain seq x y z
N MET A 1 44.50 19.50 -7.70
CA MET A 1 43.04 19.35 -7.56
C MET A 1 42.37 20.16 -8.63
N PHE A 2 41.53 19.56 -9.48
CA PHE A 2 40.74 20.26 -10.49
C PHE A 2 39.26 20.16 -10.13
N SER A 3 38.48 21.18 -10.44
CA SER A 3 37.03 21.18 -10.22
C SER A 3 36.30 21.81 -11.39
N ASP A 4 35.10 21.30 -11.66
CA ASP A 4 34.21 21.81 -12.68
C ASP A 4 32.73 21.56 -12.32
N ALA A 5 31.82 22.29 -12.97
CA ALA A 5 30.39 22.05 -12.87
C ALA A 5 29.62 22.24 -14.19
N SER A 6 28.65 21.36 -14.41
CA SER A 6 27.65 21.43 -15.46
C SER A 6 26.25 21.76 -14.88
N GLU A 7 25.25 21.91 -15.75
CA GLU A 7 23.87 22.15 -15.32
C GLU A 7 23.31 21.08 -14.38
N ARG A 8 23.82 19.84 -14.49
CA ARG A 8 23.30 18.64 -13.81
C ARG A 8 24.24 18.07 -12.76
N HIS A 9 25.56 18.24 -12.91
CA HIS A 9 26.55 17.66 -11.99
C HIS A 9 27.68 18.65 -11.70
N PHE A 10 28.42 18.38 -10.64
CA PHE A 10 29.67 19.06 -10.33
C PHE A 10 30.68 18.04 -9.82
N ALA A 11 31.93 18.21 -10.19
CA ALA A 11 32.94 17.19 -10.03
C ALA A 11 34.31 17.76 -9.63
N THR A 12 35.16 16.87 -9.12
CA THR A 12 36.57 17.14 -8.88
C THR A 12 37.43 15.94 -9.28
N THR A 13 38.65 16.21 -9.73
CA THR A 13 39.70 15.23 -9.97
C THR A 13 40.99 15.63 -9.27
N ALA A 14 41.63 14.68 -8.61
CA ALA A 14 42.87 14.84 -7.87
C ALA A 14 43.99 14.07 -8.56
N TYR A 15 45.12 14.74 -8.72
CA TYR A 15 46.32 14.17 -9.32
C TYR A 15 47.48 14.33 -8.32
N LEU A 16 48.33 13.31 -8.22
CA LEU A 16 49.66 13.48 -7.64
C LEU A 16 50.58 13.99 -8.73
N HIS A 17 51.37 15.01 -8.39
CA HIS A 17 52.39 15.61 -9.25
C HIS A 17 53.74 15.33 -8.61
N PHE A 18 54.59 14.59 -9.33
CA PHE A 18 55.94 14.26 -8.90
C PHE A 18 56.92 15.14 -9.66
N GLN A 19 57.69 15.91 -8.90
CA GLN A 19 58.77 16.73 -9.42
C GLN A 19 60.10 16.03 -9.12
N PHE A 20 60.95 15.93 -10.14
CA PHE A 20 62.27 15.33 -10.05
C PHE A 20 63.31 16.35 -10.47
N ASP A 21 64.50 16.27 -9.90
CA ASP A 21 65.63 17.08 -10.38
C ASP A 21 66.06 16.54 -11.75
N ASN A 22 66.04 17.41 -12.78
CA ASN A 22 66.44 17.15 -14.17
C ASN A 22 65.56 16.18 -15.01
N ILE A 23 64.38 15.77 -14.56
CA ILE A 23 63.40 14.98 -15.35
C ILE A 23 62.06 15.71 -15.40
N ALA A 24 61.34 15.60 -16.52
CA ALA A 24 60.00 16.16 -16.68
C ALA A 24 59.06 15.65 -15.57
N SER A 25 58.28 16.55 -14.97
CA SER A 25 57.35 16.18 -13.90
C SER A 25 56.28 15.22 -14.41
N THR A 26 55.89 14.28 -13.56
CA THR A 26 54.89 13.27 -13.90
C THR A 26 53.63 13.44 -13.06
N THR A 27 52.49 13.18 -13.67
CA THR A 27 51.18 13.37 -13.06
C THR A 27 50.32 12.13 -13.22
N LYS A 28 49.64 11.72 -12.15
CA LYS A 28 48.74 10.56 -12.15
C LYS A 28 47.46 10.85 -11.38
N LEU A 29 46.33 10.50 -11.99
CA LEU A 29 45.01 10.60 -11.35
C LEU A 29 44.95 9.63 -10.15
N ILE A 30 44.60 10.15 -8.98
CA ILE A 30 44.46 9.35 -7.75
C ILE A 30 43.03 9.32 -7.20
N MET A 31 42.21 10.29 -7.55
CA MET A 31 40.82 10.33 -7.13
C MET A 31 39.98 11.14 -8.11
N ALA A 32 38.79 10.66 -8.43
CA ALA A 32 37.76 11.43 -9.10
C ALA A 32 36.46 11.33 -8.31
N LYS A 33 35.70 12.41 -8.23
CA LYS A 33 34.42 12.44 -7.52
C LYS A 33 33.45 13.37 -8.23
N SER A 34 32.29 12.83 -8.61
CA SER A 34 31.18 13.59 -9.21
C SER A 34 29.96 13.54 -8.29
N LYS A 35 29.15 14.60 -8.29
CA LYS A 35 27.87 14.68 -7.57
C LYS A 35 26.79 15.29 -8.44
N VAL A 36 25.57 14.77 -8.27
CA VAL A 36 24.37 15.32 -8.91
C VAL A 36 23.95 16.62 -8.21
N LYS A 37 23.52 17.61 -8.99
CA LYS A 37 22.93 18.86 -8.51
C LYS A 37 21.70 18.60 -7.63
N PRO A 38 21.52 19.33 -6.51
CA PRO A 38 20.33 19.21 -5.68
C PRO A 38 19.03 19.56 -6.43
N SER A 39 18.04 18.67 -6.40
CA SER A 39 16.80 18.74 -7.21
C SER A 39 15.80 19.84 -6.82
N LYS A 40 16.01 20.57 -5.71
CA LYS A 40 15.02 21.52 -5.13
C LYS A 40 15.41 22.99 -5.26
N THR A 41 16.50 23.31 -5.95
CA THR A 41 17.06 24.67 -5.98
C THR A 41 17.53 25.05 -7.38
N ASN A 42 16.99 26.15 -7.92
CA ASN A 42 17.53 26.82 -9.11
C ASN A 42 18.87 27.48 -8.74
N LEU A 43 19.95 26.69 -8.78
CA LEU A 43 21.32 27.17 -8.63
C LEU A 43 21.86 27.62 -9.99
N SER A 44 22.48 28.79 -10.00
CA SER A 44 23.24 29.30 -11.14
C SER A 44 24.53 28.50 -11.33
N ILE A 45 25.08 28.52 -12.54
CA ILE A 45 26.33 27.81 -12.89
C ILE A 45 27.49 28.23 -11.95
N PRO A 46 27.72 29.53 -11.65
CA PRO A 46 28.79 29.93 -10.71
C PRO A 46 28.65 29.35 -9.30
N ARG A 47 27.40 29.14 -8.82
CA ARG A 47 27.17 28.51 -7.52
C ARG A 47 27.47 27.01 -7.55
N LEU A 48 27.26 26.35 -8.68
CA LEU A 48 27.63 24.94 -8.86
C LEU A 48 29.15 24.78 -9.00
N GLU A 49 29.81 25.69 -9.72
CA GLU A 49 31.28 25.74 -9.83
C GLU A 49 31.92 25.94 -8.45
N LEU A 50 31.38 26.85 -7.62
CA LEU A 50 31.81 27.00 -6.22
C LEU A 50 31.62 25.72 -5.39
N MET A 51 30.55 24.96 -5.63
CA MET A 51 30.36 23.66 -4.99
C MET A 51 31.36 22.61 -5.50
N GLY A 52 31.78 22.70 -6.76
CA GLY A 52 32.90 21.92 -7.31
C GLY A 52 34.19 22.17 -6.52
N ILE A 53 34.54 23.45 -6.32
CA ILE A 53 35.71 23.85 -5.51
C ILE A 53 35.56 23.37 -4.05
N GLU A 54 34.36 23.45 -3.47
CA GLU A 54 34.10 22.92 -2.12
C GLU A 54 34.38 21.41 -2.03
N ILE A 55 33.94 20.61 -3.02
CA ILE A 55 34.27 19.18 -3.05
C ILE A 55 35.78 18.98 -3.19
N ALA A 56 36.46 19.75 -4.05
CA ALA A 56 37.91 19.66 -4.19
C ALA A 56 38.62 19.92 -2.85
N ALA A 57 38.23 20.95 -2.10
CA ALA A 57 38.80 21.26 -0.79
C ALA A 57 38.55 20.13 0.24
N ASN A 58 37.33 19.58 0.28
CA ASN A 58 37.03 18.44 1.16
C ASN A 58 37.85 17.20 0.78
N ALA A 59 37.95 16.90 -0.52
CA ALA A 59 38.71 15.76 -1.03
C ALA A 59 40.21 15.91 -0.72
N ALA A 60 40.77 17.12 -0.80
CA ALA A 60 42.15 17.39 -0.44
C ALA A 60 42.43 17.06 1.04
N VAL A 61 41.56 17.51 1.96
CA VAL A 61 41.68 17.17 3.39
C VAL A 61 41.62 15.65 3.62
N THR A 62 40.71 14.96 2.94
CA THR A 62 40.64 13.49 3.01
C THR A 62 41.90 12.83 2.48
N LEU A 63 42.37 13.22 1.29
CA LEU A 63 43.56 12.61 0.67
C LEU A 63 44.82 12.83 1.51
N VAL A 64 45.01 14.03 2.08
CA VAL A 64 46.14 14.30 2.97
C VAL A 64 46.05 13.49 4.27
N LYS A 65 44.84 13.22 4.76
CA LYS A 65 44.64 12.40 5.95
C LYS A 65 44.93 10.92 5.67
N GLU A 66 44.44 10.39 4.55
CA GLU A 66 44.46 8.95 4.25
C GLU A 66 45.76 8.50 3.56
N LEU A 67 46.39 9.34 2.73
CA LEU A 67 47.60 8.96 1.99
C LEU A 67 48.88 8.99 2.84
N SER A 68 48.86 9.63 4.02
CA SER A 68 50.00 9.72 4.95
C SER A 68 51.36 9.97 4.27
N LEU A 69 51.38 10.85 3.26
CA LEU A 69 52.59 11.14 2.49
C LEU A 69 53.43 12.19 3.24
N ASP A 70 54.53 11.77 3.84
CA ASP A 70 55.43 12.64 4.62
C ASP A 70 56.15 13.70 3.77
N LYS A 71 56.21 13.50 2.44
CA LYS A 71 56.90 14.38 1.47
C LYS A 71 55.97 15.20 0.58
N LEU A 72 54.74 15.49 1.02
CA LEU A 72 53.85 16.37 0.24
C LEU A 72 54.21 17.84 0.51
N ASN A 73 54.68 18.57 -0.49
CA ASN A 73 55.12 19.96 -0.31
C ASN A 73 53.97 20.97 -0.43
N SER A 74 52.99 20.72 -1.30
CA SER A 74 51.94 21.71 -1.58
C SER A 74 50.68 21.11 -2.22
N ILE A 75 49.58 21.86 -2.17
CA ILE A 75 48.30 21.52 -2.82
C ILE A 75 47.88 22.68 -3.72
N ARG A 76 47.59 22.35 -4.97
CA ARG A 76 47.15 23.31 -5.98
C ARG A 76 45.70 23.03 -6.37
N PHE A 77 44.86 24.06 -6.36
CA PHE A 77 43.45 24.01 -6.77
C PHE A 77 43.27 24.74 -8.10
N PHE A 78 42.63 24.08 -9.06
CA PHE A 78 42.41 24.56 -10.42
C PHE A 78 40.91 24.59 -10.74
N SER A 79 40.44 25.70 -11.31
CA SER A 79 39.09 25.84 -11.85
C SER A 79 39.11 26.80 -13.03
N ASP A 80 38.21 26.58 -13.99
CA ASP A 80 37.94 27.47 -15.11
C ASP A 80 36.93 28.59 -14.77
N SER A 81 36.27 28.49 -13.62
CA SER A 81 35.36 29.53 -13.14
C SER A 81 36.10 30.70 -12.50
N MET A 82 36.32 31.77 -13.26
CA MET A 82 36.85 33.02 -12.72
C MET A 82 35.95 33.63 -11.63
N ILE A 83 34.63 33.45 -11.72
CA ILE A 83 33.68 33.99 -10.72
C ILE A 83 33.80 33.23 -9.40
N ALA A 84 33.84 31.89 -9.43
CA ALA A 84 33.97 31.10 -8.22
C ALA A 84 35.34 31.29 -7.57
N LEU A 85 36.42 31.35 -8.38
CA LEU A 85 37.76 31.70 -7.90
C LEU A 85 37.81 33.09 -7.28
N TYR A 86 37.13 34.08 -7.88
CA TYR A 86 37.03 35.42 -7.32
C TYR A 86 36.36 35.42 -5.94
N TRP A 87 35.27 34.68 -5.76
CA TRP A 87 34.61 34.57 -4.44
C TRP A 87 35.49 33.90 -3.38
N VAL A 88 36.30 32.91 -3.78
CA VAL A 88 37.25 32.25 -2.87
C VAL A 88 38.41 33.18 -2.53
N LEU A 89 38.95 33.93 -3.49
CA LEU A 89 40.12 34.80 -3.28
C LEU A 89 39.77 36.14 -2.60
N LYS A 90 38.61 36.74 -2.90
CA LYS A 90 38.19 38.03 -2.33
C LYS A 90 37.17 37.81 -1.21
N ARG A 91 37.58 38.10 0.03
CA ARG A 91 36.75 38.04 1.25
C ARG A 91 35.79 39.23 1.39
N LYS A 92 35.03 39.55 0.36
CA LYS A 92 33.91 40.49 0.49
C LYS A 92 32.71 39.77 1.09
N LYS A 93 31.81 40.52 1.72
CA LYS A 93 30.58 39.97 2.30
C LYS A 93 29.64 39.55 1.17
N LEU A 94 29.43 38.25 1.02
CA LEU A 94 28.63 37.65 -0.05
C LEU A 94 27.27 37.19 0.50
N THR A 95 26.36 36.73 -0.37
CA THR A 95 25.11 36.12 0.10
C THR A 95 25.40 34.91 0.99
N LYS A 96 24.49 34.63 1.93
CA LYS A 96 24.64 33.54 2.91
C LYS A 96 24.96 32.17 2.29
N PHE A 97 24.50 31.89 1.06
CA PHE A 97 24.82 30.64 0.38
C PHE A 97 26.30 30.59 -0.02
N VAL A 98 26.78 31.63 -0.71
CA VAL A 98 28.16 31.73 -1.20
C VAL A 98 29.12 31.87 -0.02
N ASP A 99 28.80 32.74 0.95
CA ASP A 99 29.61 33.01 2.14
C ASP A 99 29.84 31.74 2.98
N ASN A 100 28.79 30.95 3.24
CA ASN A 100 28.92 29.69 3.96
C ASN A 100 29.83 28.66 3.24
N ARG A 101 29.88 28.68 1.90
CA ARG A 101 30.73 27.75 1.13
C ARG A 101 32.16 28.23 1.03
N VAL A 102 32.35 29.52 0.81
CA VAL A 102 33.68 30.16 0.87
C VAL A 102 34.27 29.96 2.28
N GLY A 103 33.49 30.14 3.34
CA GLY A 103 33.91 29.89 4.72
C GLY A 103 34.39 28.46 4.92
N LYS A 104 33.62 27.46 4.47
CA LYS A 104 34.01 26.05 4.57
C LYS A 104 35.25 25.69 3.73
N ILE A 105 35.40 26.28 2.54
CA ILE A 105 36.61 26.13 1.73
C ILE A 105 37.83 26.64 2.52
N HIS A 106 37.71 27.82 3.14
CA HIS A 106 38.78 28.39 3.96
C HIS A 106 39.06 27.60 5.25
N GLU A 107 38.04 27.06 5.92
CA GLU A 107 38.25 26.16 7.06
C GLU A 107 39.09 24.94 6.64
N ASN A 108 38.77 24.33 5.50
CA ASN A 108 39.56 23.21 4.96
C ASN A 108 40.98 23.63 4.59
N ILE A 109 41.16 24.82 3.99
CA ILE A 109 42.49 25.37 3.69
C ILE A 109 43.30 25.56 4.98
N GLN A 110 42.71 26.13 6.02
CA GLN A 110 43.38 26.30 7.32
C GLN A 110 43.80 24.96 7.94
N ILE A 111 43.00 23.91 7.76
CA ILE A 111 43.38 22.55 8.19
C ILE A 111 44.62 22.05 7.42
N LEU A 112 44.70 22.32 6.13
CA LEU A 112 45.84 21.94 5.29
C LEU A 112 47.10 22.77 5.63
N GLU A 113 46.94 24.07 5.85
CA GLU A 113 48.03 24.97 6.24
C GLU A 113 48.59 24.62 7.64
N LYS A 114 47.74 24.21 8.59
CA LYS A 114 48.17 23.68 9.90
C LYS A 114 49.08 22.45 9.77
N ARG A 115 48.98 21.69 8.67
CA ARG A 115 49.89 20.58 8.34
C ARG A 115 51.13 21.04 7.55
N LYS A 116 51.42 22.34 7.53
CA LYS A 116 52.54 22.98 6.80
C LYS A 116 52.48 22.81 5.27
N LEU A 117 51.30 22.56 4.70
CA LEU A 117 51.11 22.46 3.25
C LEU A 117 50.75 23.82 2.65
N LYS A 118 51.53 24.26 1.65
CA LYS A 118 51.21 25.48 0.90
C LYS A 118 50.00 25.24 -0.01
N THR A 119 48.93 26.01 0.15
CA THR A 119 47.75 25.93 -0.73
C THR A 119 47.69 27.11 -1.69
N LEU A 120 47.46 26.86 -2.99
CA LEU A 120 47.31 27.92 -4.00
C LEU A 120 46.13 27.61 -4.93
N PHE A 121 45.50 28.68 -5.43
CA PHE A 121 44.40 28.63 -6.40
C PHE A 121 44.89 29.16 -7.75
N HIS A 122 44.54 28.45 -8.81
CA HIS A 122 44.92 28.75 -10.18
C HIS A 122 43.68 28.69 -11.07
N HIS A 123 43.66 29.57 -12.08
CA HIS A 123 42.72 29.44 -13.16
C HIS A 123 43.23 28.40 -14.16
N CYS A 124 42.37 27.52 -14.64
CA CYS A 124 42.68 26.57 -15.70
C CYS A 124 41.77 26.84 -16.89
N PRO A 125 42.27 26.90 -18.13
CA PRO A 125 41.41 26.92 -19.32
C PRO A 125 40.45 25.71 -19.33
N THR A 126 39.19 25.92 -19.76
CA THR A 126 38.15 24.88 -19.76
C THR A 126 38.53 23.64 -20.57
N ASP A 127 39.17 23.83 -21.73
CA ASP A 127 39.67 22.76 -22.60
C ASP A 127 40.78 21.91 -21.96
N GLN A 128 41.46 22.46 -20.94
CA GLN A 128 42.52 21.80 -20.20
C GLN A 128 42.07 21.33 -18.80
N ASN A 129 40.77 21.44 -18.48
CA ASN A 129 40.22 21.03 -17.19
C ASN A 129 39.71 19.58 -17.23
N PRO A 130 40.43 18.60 -16.67
CA PRO A 130 39.98 17.21 -16.68
C PRO A 130 38.70 16.96 -15.88
N ALA A 131 38.33 17.86 -14.96
CA ALA A 131 37.10 17.71 -14.19
C ALA A 131 35.82 17.90 -15.05
N ASP A 132 35.93 18.54 -16.21
CA ASP A 132 34.82 18.73 -17.17
C ASP A 132 34.29 17.40 -17.69
N ILE A 133 35.18 16.43 -17.92
CA ILE A 133 34.83 15.06 -18.32
C ILE A 133 33.93 14.39 -17.26
N ALA A 134 34.17 14.65 -15.98
CA ALA A 134 33.39 14.10 -14.87
C ALA A 134 32.09 14.85 -14.57
N SER A 135 32.00 16.12 -14.95
CA SER A 135 30.81 16.95 -14.75
C SER A 135 29.81 16.80 -15.91
N ARG A 136 30.29 16.60 -17.14
CA ARG A 136 29.47 16.44 -18.36
C ARG A 136 29.23 14.98 -18.73
N GLY A 137 30.14 14.09 -18.33
CA GLY A 137 30.11 12.66 -18.65
C GLY A 137 30.81 12.34 -19.97
N SER A 138 31.38 11.13 -20.06
CA SER A 138 32.02 10.61 -21.28
C SER A 138 31.69 9.13 -21.46
N GLY A 139 31.61 8.68 -22.72
CA GLY A 139 31.54 7.25 -23.05
C GLY A 139 32.84 6.52 -22.69
N MET A 140 32.75 5.23 -22.39
CA MET A 140 33.88 4.42 -21.90
C MET A 140 35.05 4.38 -22.89
N ASP A 141 34.79 4.18 -24.19
CA ASP A 141 35.85 4.09 -25.21
C ASP A 141 36.62 5.41 -25.38
N LYS A 142 35.90 6.54 -25.28
CA LYS A 142 36.51 7.87 -25.30
C LYS A 142 37.29 8.15 -24.02
N LEU A 143 36.79 7.69 -22.88
CA LEU A 143 37.45 7.87 -21.58
C LEU A 143 38.77 7.10 -21.50
N PHE A 144 38.79 5.82 -21.90
CA PHE A 144 39.99 4.98 -21.88
C PHE A 144 41.15 5.55 -22.72
N LYS A 145 40.84 6.22 -23.83
CA LYS A 145 41.83 6.85 -24.71
C LYS A 145 42.18 8.29 -24.30
N ASN A 146 41.54 8.84 -23.26
CA ASN A 146 41.69 10.25 -22.90
C ASN A 146 42.92 10.47 -22.02
N LYS A 147 44.00 10.99 -22.63
CA LYS A 147 45.24 11.33 -21.91
C LYS A 147 45.03 12.41 -20.85
N LEU A 148 44.20 13.43 -21.14
CA LEU A 148 43.89 14.52 -20.19
C LEU A 148 43.27 13.98 -18.89
N TRP A 149 42.44 12.93 -18.98
CA TRP A 149 41.79 12.32 -17.81
C TRP A 149 42.73 11.52 -16.91
N PHE A 150 43.65 10.74 -17.48
CA PHE A 150 44.52 9.88 -16.67
C PHE A 150 45.82 10.56 -16.24
N GLU A 151 46.36 11.41 -17.11
CA GLU A 151 47.66 12.04 -16.92
C GLU A 151 47.53 13.52 -16.54
N GLY A 152 46.33 14.11 -16.59
CA GLY A 152 46.16 15.54 -16.35
C GLY A 152 46.69 16.38 -17.53
N PRO A 153 46.54 17.71 -17.45
CA PRO A 153 46.90 18.60 -18.54
C PRO A 153 48.43 18.73 -18.72
N GLU A 154 48.85 18.88 -19.98
CA GLU A 154 50.27 18.86 -20.37
C GLU A 154 51.10 19.97 -19.71
N PHE A 155 50.50 21.10 -19.37
CA PHE A 155 51.22 22.19 -18.70
C PHE A 155 51.80 21.79 -17.35
N LEU A 156 51.23 20.79 -16.66
CA LEU A 156 51.78 20.29 -15.39
C LEU A 156 53.14 19.58 -15.56
N ARG A 157 53.53 19.25 -16.79
CA ARG A 157 54.86 18.71 -17.13
C ARG A 157 55.91 19.79 -17.36
N LYS A 158 55.47 21.04 -17.56
CA LYS A 158 56.33 22.21 -17.77
C LYS A 158 56.67 22.85 -16.43
N GLN A 159 57.70 23.71 -16.42
CA GLN A 159 58.06 24.48 -15.23
C GLN A 159 56.88 25.33 -14.75
N GLU A 160 56.77 25.54 -13.44
CA GLU A 160 55.65 26.30 -12.82
C GLU A 160 55.48 27.72 -13.39
N LYS A 161 56.57 28.31 -13.93
CA LYS A 161 56.53 29.62 -14.61
C LYS A 161 55.72 29.62 -15.92
N GLU A 162 55.58 28.45 -16.55
CA GLU A 162 54.91 28.26 -17.85
C GLU A 162 53.46 27.75 -17.71
N TRP A 163 52.96 27.58 -16.48
CA TRP A 163 51.59 27.15 -16.27
C TRP A 163 50.61 28.26 -16.71
N PRO A 164 49.53 27.92 -17.43
CA PRO A 164 48.54 28.91 -17.85
C PRO A 164 47.91 29.56 -16.62
N VAL A 165 48.15 30.88 -16.50
CA VAL A 165 47.55 31.84 -15.56
C VAL A 165 48.02 31.72 -14.08
N LYS A 166 48.92 32.63 -13.69
CA LYS A 166 49.14 33.04 -12.29
C LYS A 166 47.96 33.89 -11.84
N LEU A 167 47.34 33.57 -10.70
CA LEU A 167 46.44 34.48 -10.00
C LEU A 167 46.98 34.81 -8.61
N GLU A 168 48.09 35.55 -8.58
CA GLU A 168 48.46 36.36 -7.42
C GLU A 168 47.72 37.70 -7.51
N GLY A 169 46.67 37.86 -6.69
CA GLY A 169 46.20 39.17 -6.22
C GLY A 169 45.47 40.12 -7.18
N THR A 170 45.50 39.92 -8.51
CA THR A 170 44.90 40.86 -9.49
C THR A 170 43.98 40.14 -10.49
N ILE A 171 42.75 39.82 -10.06
CA ILE A 171 41.66 39.59 -11.02
C ILE A 171 41.15 40.96 -11.44
N GLU A 172 41.58 41.45 -12.61
CA GLU A 172 40.90 42.56 -13.25
C GLU A 172 39.56 42.08 -13.83
N PHE A 173 38.51 42.86 -13.56
CA PHE A 173 37.12 42.49 -13.80
C PHE A 173 36.83 42.30 -15.30
N PRO A 174 36.39 41.11 -15.76
CA PRO A 174 35.75 41.03 -17.07
C PRO A 174 34.39 41.75 -16.95
N LYS A 175 34.21 42.85 -17.70
CA LYS A 175 33.01 43.72 -17.66
C LYS A 175 31.69 42.93 -17.74
N GLN A 176 31.70 41.77 -18.40
CA GLN A 176 30.54 40.89 -18.63
C GLN A 176 29.98 40.22 -17.36
N PHE A 177 30.76 40.08 -16.27
CA PHE A 177 30.32 39.36 -15.06
C PHE A 177 30.04 40.26 -13.85
N ARG A 178 30.10 41.59 -14.04
CA ARG A 178 29.95 42.59 -12.97
C ARG A 178 28.58 42.51 -12.29
N GLU A 179 27.51 42.28 -13.05
CA GLU A 179 26.14 42.22 -12.52
C GLU A 179 25.90 41.01 -11.60
N ILE A 180 26.42 39.83 -11.97
CA ILE A 180 26.26 38.59 -11.18
C ILE A 180 26.97 38.74 -9.84
N ILE A 181 28.18 39.30 -9.86
CA ILE A 181 28.97 39.54 -8.64
C ILE A 181 28.34 40.66 -7.81
N GLU A 182 27.88 41.76 -8.41
CA GLU A 182 27.20 42.85 -7.68
C GLU A 182 25.91 42.37 -7.02
N LYS A 183 25.12 41.52 -7.67
CA LYS A 183 23.92 40.90 -7.09
C LYS A 183 24.25 40.05 -5.86
N GLU A 184 25.38 39.36 -5.87
CA GLU A 184 25.82 38.51 -4.77
C GLU A 184 26.56 39.29 -3.66
N THR A 185 27.16 40.44 -3.99
CA THR A 185 27.88 41.31 -3.04
C THR A 185 26.93 42.31 -2.34
N LYS A 186 25.91 42.82 -3.04
CA LYS A 186 24.83 43.66 -2.48
C LYS A 186 23.90 42.91 -1.54
N GLY A 187 24.07 41.59 -1.39
CA GLY A 187 23.36 40.75 -0.42
C GLY A 187 23.52 41.16 1.04
N THR A 188 24.41 42.12 1.34
CA THR A 188 24.53 42.69 2.69
C THR A 188 24.92 44.17 2.74
N GLU A 189 24.41 44.98 1.81
CA GLU A 189 24.16 46.40 2.10
C GLU A 189 22.67 46.62 2.38
N LEU A 190 22.21 46.15 3.55
CA LEU A 190 21.44 47.09 4.37
C LEU A 190 22.43 48.12 4.90
N THR A 191 22.91 49.00 4.02
CA THR A 191 23.30 50.32 4.46
C THR A 191 22.14 50.83 5.30
N LYS A 192 22.45 51.28 6.51
CA LYS A 192 21.76 52.38 7.17
C LYS A 192 21.70 53.56 6.18
N ARG A 193 20.89 53.45 5.13
CA ARG A 193 20.20 54.60 4.64
C ARG A 193 19.17 54.82 5.73
N VAL A 194 19.45 55.82 6.57
CA VAL A 194 18.42 56.79 6.93
C VAL A 194 17.90 57.34 5.59
N LYS A 195 17.14 56.52 4.86
CA LYS A 195 15.99 57.04 4.19
C LYS A 195 15.13 57.39 5.39
N THR A 196 15.00 58.68 5.64
CA THR A 196 13.68 59.26 5.81
C THR A 196 12.83 58.71 4.66
N ALA A 197 12.43 57.44 4.78
CA ALA A 197 11.26 56.95 4.15
C ALA A 197 10.20 57.72 4.91
N ILE A 198 9.89 58.92 4.39
CA ILE A 198 8.50 59.29 4.27
C ILE A 198 7.89 58.02 3.70
N LEU A 199 7.24 57.30 4.61
CA LEU A 199 6.42 56.17 4.30
C LEU A 199 5.27 56.82 3.53
N THR A 200 5.49 57.14 2.26
CA THR A 200 4.41 57.14 1.30
C THR A 200 4.00 55.69 1.27
N ALA A 201 3.15 55.33 2.24
CA ALA A 201 2.05 54.45 1.98
C ALA A 201 1.36 55.06 0.75
N VAL A 202 1.85 54.69 -0.43
CA VAL A 202 0.94 54.58 -1.55
C VAL A 202 -0.08 53.60 -1.01
N ALA A 203 -1.29 54.09 -0.76
CA ALA A 203 -2.47 53.29 -0.51
C ALA A 203 -2.71 52.45 -1.76
N THR A 204 -1.81 51.49 -1.97
CA THR A 204 -2.10 50.31 -2.75
C THR A 204 -3.14 49.63 -1.90
N SER A 205 -4.33 49.51 -2.46
CA SER A 205 -5.44 48.70 -1.98
C SER A 205 -4.97 47.25 -1.86
N HIS A 206 -4.15 46.97 -0.86
CA HIS A 206 -3.58 45.67 -0.62
C HIS A 206 -4.63 44.85 0.09
N THR A 207 -5.20 43.90 -0.64
CA THR A 207 -5.93 42.76 -0.08
C THR A 207 -5.12 42.18 1.09
N ASN A 208 -5.75 42.02 2.26
CA ASN A 208 -5.13 41.43 3.45
C ASN A 208 -4.61 40.03 3.11
N GLN A 209 -3.30 39.88 2.87
CA GLN A 209 -2.67 38.56 2.67
C GLN A 209 -2.24 37.97 4.02
N SER A 210 -2.55 36.69 4.23
CA SER A 210 -2.12 35.96 5.43
C SER A 210 -0.60 35.90 5.54
N ILE A 211 -0.10 36.09 6.77
CA ILE A 211 1.33 36.05 7.08
C ILE A 211 1.79 34.60 7.36
N ILE A 212 0.85 33.68 7.62
CA ILE A 212 1.11 32.33 8.12
C ILE A 212 1.08 31.28 7.00
N ARG A 213 2.11 30.43 6.93
CA ARG A 213 2.19 29.33 5.95
C ARG A 213 1.55 28.04 6.46
N TYR A 214 0.22 28.01 6.48
CA TYR A 214 -0.56 26.85 6.99
C TYR A 214 -0.30 25.53 6.25
N THR A 215 0.01 25.55 4.96
CA THR A 215 0.24 24.34 4.15
C THR A 215 1.47 23.54 4.55
N THR A 216 2.48 24.22 5.12
CA THR A 216 3.74 23.57 5.54
C THR A 216 3.72 23.08 6.98
N ALA A 217 2.75 23.53 7.77
CA ALA A 217 2.66 23.20 9.18
C ALA A 217 2.27 21.72 9.38
N ARG A 218 2.96 21.05 10.30
CA ARG A 218 2.73 19.62 10.64
C ARG A 218 2.10 19.40 12.02
N SER A 219 2.04 20.44 12.85
CA SER A 219 1.47 20.41 14.20
C SER A 219 1.13 21.84 14.60
N LEU A 220 0.00 22.01 15.29
CA LEU A 220 -0.41 23.32 15.78
C LEU A 220 0.58 23.86 16.81
N GLU A 221 1.07 23.01 17.73
CA GLU A 221 2.04 23.40 18.77
C GLU A 221 3.36 23.92 18.19
N LYS A 222 3.85 23.27 17.13
CA LYS A 222 5.07 23.75 16.45
C LYS A 222 4.80 25.07 15.75
N LEU A 223 3.65 25.22 15.10
CA LEU A 223 3.26 26.45 14.44
C LEU A 223 3.15 27.61 15.44
N THR A 224 2.44 27.41 16.56
CA THR A 224 2.32 28.41 17.64
C THR A 224 3.69 28.76 18.21
N SER A 225 4.55 27.77 18.47
CA SER A 225 5.91 28.00 18.97
C SER A 225 6.76 28.82 17.99
N THR A 226 6.72 28.50 16.69
CA THR A 226 7.45 29.26 15.67
C THR A 226 6.94 30.69 15.54
N MET A 227 5.63 30.89 15.52
CA MET A 227 5.04 32.23 15.46
C MET A 227 5.32 33.03 16.72
N THR A 228 5.34 32.40 17.89
CA THR A 228 5.69 33.06 19.16
C THR A 228 7.14 33.55 19.12
N MET A 229 8.07 32.76 18.57
CA MET A 229 9.46 33.18 18.38
C MET A 229 9.58 34.36 17.40
N VAL A 230 8.83 34.33 16.29
CA VAL A 230 8.77 35.43 15.33
C VAL A 230 8.24 36.71 15.98
N PHE A 231 7.16 36.62 16.76
CA PHE A 231 6.59 37.77 17.47
C PHE A 231 7.54 38.31 18.53
N ARG A 232 8.22 37.45 19.30
CA ARG A 232 9.27 37.88 20.24
C ARG A 232 10.42 38.58 19.52
N TRP A 233 10.82 38.08 18.35
CA TRP A 233 11.84 38.74 17.54
C TRP A 233 11.39 40.15 17.11
N PHE A 234 10.15 40.32 16.64
CA PHE A 234 9.60 41.64 16.31
C PHE A 234 9.59 42.59 17.51
N LEU A 235 9.14 42.12 18.68
CA LEU A 235 9.13 42.93 19.91
C LEU A 235 10.54 43.31 20.39
N LYS A 236 11.52 42.43 20.20
CA LYS A 236 12.93 42.70 20.53
C LYS A 236 13.59 43.67 19.53
N THR A 237 13.25 43.56 18.25
CA THR A 237 13.84 44.34 17.17
C THR A 237 13.28 45.78 17.12
N PHE A 238 12.01 45.96 17.50
CA PHE A 238 11.34 47.26 17.51
C PHE A 238 10.76 47.61 18.89
N PRO A 239 11.61 47.89 19.90
CA PRO A 239 11.16 48.11 21.28
C PRO A 239 10.32 49.38 21.47
N ASN A 240 10.64 50.44 20.71
CA ASN A 240 10.03 51.77 20.80
C ASN A 240 8.86 51.99 19.83
N LYS A 241 8.46 50.96 19.07
CA LYS A 241 7.33 51.05 18.15
C LYS A 241 6.01 50.98 18.93
N ASP A 242 5.11 51.92 18.68
CA ASP A 242 3.74 51.82 19.16
C ASP A 242 2.94 50.88 18.23
N TRP A 243 2.54 49.74 18.77
CA TRP A 243 1.88 48.69 18.01
C TRP A 243 0.38 48.93 17.99
N LYS A 244 -0.20 49.24 16.83
CA LYS A 244 -1.66 49.45 16.71
C LYS A 244 -2.48 48.18 16.98
N SER A 245 -1.95 46.99 16.70
CA SER A 245 -2.65 45.73 16.92
C SER A 245 -2.70 45.36 18.41
N LYS A 246 -3.90 45.05 18.92
CA LYS A 246 -4.15 44.61 20.31
C LYS A 246 -3.27 43.42 20.73
N VAL A 247 -3.07 42.47 19.80
CA VAL A 247 -2.22 41.27 19.97
C VAL A 247 -0.78 41.62 20.35
N PHE A 248 -0.12 42.54 19.64
CA PHE A 248 1.25 42.94 19.96
C PHE A 248 1.35 43.82 21.22
N LYS A 249 0.30 44.56 21.59
CA LYS A 249 0.23 45.26 22.89
C LYS A 249 0.18 44.25 24.04
N GLU A 250 -0.72 43.27 23.98
CA GLU A 250 -0.84 42.20 24.98
C GLU A 250 0.46 41.37 25.08
N LEU A 251 1.07 40.99 23.94
CA LEU A 251 2.35 40.26 23.93
C LEU A 251 3.51 41.08 24.54
N LYS A 252 3.50 42.41 24.43
CA LYS A 252 4.52 43.29 25.04
C LYS A 252 4.36 43.31 26.55
N THR A 253 3.14 43.33 27.06
CA THR A 253 2.82 43.31 28.50
C THR A 253 3.13 41.95 29.13
N SER A 254 2.80 40.84 28.47
CA SER A 254 3.04 39.47 28.97
C SER A 254 4.47 38.94 28.75
N LYS A 255 5.49 39.80 28.88
CA LYS A 255 6.89 39.49 28.50
C LYS A 255 7.49 38.29 29.25
N ASN A 256 7.07 38.06 30.50
CA ASN A 256 7.61 37.02 31.38
C ASN A 256 6.80 35.72 31.39
N ASP A 257 5.58 35.69 30.83
CA ASP A 257 4.73 34.51 30.83
C ASP A 257 4.68 33.85 29.46
N GLN A 258 5.43 32.76 29.32
CA GLN A 258 5.50 31.99 28.07
C GLN A 258 4.18 31.32 27.70
N ILE A 259 3.33 30.98 28.68
CA ILE A 259 2.06 30.30 28.45
C ILE A 259 1.08 31.29 27.85
N ASN A 260 0.94 32.46 28.46
CA ASN A 260 0.09 33.53 27.95
C ASN A 260 0.53 34.02 26.56
N GLN A 261 1.83 34.13 26.30
CA GLN A 261 2.34 34.45 24.95
C GLN A 261 1.90 33.43 23.89
N ARG A 262 1.91 32.14 24.22
CA ARG A 262 1.48 31.07 23.31
C ARG A 262 -0.02 31.10 23.07
N LEU A 263 -0.83 31.40 24.10
CA LEU A 263 -2.28 31.56 23.97
C LEU A 263 -2.62 32.73 23.05
N ILE A 264 -2.02 33.91 23.28
CA ILE A 264 -2.23 35.10 22.43
C ILE A 264 -1.80 34.82 20.98
N THR A 265 -0.68 34.12 20.79
CA THR A 265 -0.20 33.73 19.45
C THR A 265 -1.15 32.73 18.78
N LYS A 266 -1.73 31.79 19.53
CA LYS A 266 -2.73 30.85 19.01
C LYS A 266 -4.00 31.57 18.55
N ASP A 267 -4.47 32.53 19.32
CA ASP A 267 -5.64 33.35 18.96
C ASP A 267 -5.36 34.16 17.67
N PHE A 268 -4.15 34.70 17.52
CA PHE A 268 -3.73 35.33 16.28
C PHE A 268 -3.75 34.36 15.09
N ILE A 269 -3.21 33.13 15.25
CA ILE A 269 -3.21 32.11 14.20
C ILE A 269 -4.65 31.74 13.79
N LEU A 270 -5.58 31.72 14.74
CA LEU A 270 -7.00 31.49 14.47
C LEU A 270 -7.63 32.68 13.74
N ALA A 271 -7.30 33.92 14.11
CA ALA A 271 -7.81 35.12 13.43
C ALA A 271 -7.28 35.25 11.99
N ASP A 272 -5.99 35.01 11.77
CA ASP A 272 -5.36 35.06 10.45
C ASP A 272 -5.88 33.98 9.49
N HIS A 273 -6.39 32.86 10.02
CA HIS A 273 -6.95 31.78 9.19
C HIS A 273 -8.21 32.22 8.44
N TYR A 274 -9.00 33.15 8.98
CA TYR A 274 -10.18 33.67 8.29
C TYR A 274 -9.75 34.51 7.08
N ILE A 275 -8.69 35.30 7.24
CA ILE A 275 -8.10 36.12 6.17
C ILE A 275 -7.54 35.23 5.06
N ASP A 276 -6.79 34.18 5.42
CA ASP A 276 -6.26 33.21 4.44
C ASP A 276 -7.39 32.50 3.68
N TYR A 277 -8.48 32.17 4.38
CA TYR A 277 -9.65 31.52 3.78
C TYR A 277 -10.38 32.44 2.79
N GLU A 278 -10.62 33.69 3.16
CA GLU A 278 -11.24 34.70 2.29
C GLU A 278 -10.37 35.02 1.08
N THR A 279 -9.05 35.14 1.26
CA THR A 279 -8.09 35.37 0.17
C THR A 279 -8.11 34.23 -0.86
N LYS A 280 -8.44 33.01 -0.44
CA LYS A 280 -8.58 31.82 -1.31
C LYS A 280 -9.98 31.70 -1.93
N GLY A 281 -10.82 32.73 -1.85
CA GLY A 281 -12.18 32.75 -2.39
C GLY A 281 -13.21 32.05 -1.51
N GLY A 282 -12.87 31.76 -0.25
CA GLY A 282 -13.77 31.11 0.69
C GLY A 282 -14.79 32.07 1.28
N ILE A 283 -16.07 31.70 1.25
CA ILE A 283 -17.17 32.53 1.78
C ILE A 283 -17.52 32.09 3.21
N MET A 284 -17.68 33.05 4.12
CA MET A 284 -18.15 32.80 5.49
C MET A 284 -19.61 32.32 5.50
N PRO A 285 -19.99 31.37 6.38
CA PRO A 285 -21.34 30.84 6.41
C PRO A 285 -22.34 31.91 6.90
N LYS A 286 -23.24 32.35 6.01
CA LYS A 286 -24.22 33.42 6.27
C LYS A 286 -25.32 33.03 7.28
N ASN A 287 -25.61 31.74 7.43
CA ASN A 287 -26.74 31.24 8.23
C ASN A 287 -26.38 31.03 9.72
N LEU A 288 -25.16 31.37 10.14
CA LEU A 288 -24.73 31.22 11.52
C LEU A 288 -24.74 32.55 12.26
N LYS A 289 -25.35 32.58 13.45
CA LYS A 289 -25.13 33.65 14.44
C LYS A 289 -23.69 33.54 14.94
N LEU A 290 -22.82 34.45 14.50
CA LEU A 290 -21.40 34.49 14.88
C LEU A 290 -21.13 35.77 15.67
N LYS A 291 -20.44 35.65 16.80
CA LYS A 291 -19.91 36.79 17.56
C LYS A 291 -18.40 36.87 17.34
N LYS A 292 -17.87 38.07 17.08
CA LYS A 292 -16.43 38.29 16.96
C LYS A 292 -15.87 38.72 18.31
N ASP A 293 -14.90 37.97 18.80
CA ASP A 293 -14.18 38.25 20.05
C ASP A 293 -13.27 39.47 19.88
N GLU A 294 -12.83 40.08 20.97
CA GLU A 294 -11.94 41.26 20.98
C GLU A 294 -10.59 41.01 20.29
N ARG A 295 -10.19 39.74 20.21
CA ARG A 295 -8.98 39.26 19.52
C ARG A 295 -9.20 38.93 18.05
N GLY A 296 -10.40 39.16 17.52
CA GLY A 296 -10.74 38.97 16.11
C GLY A 296 -11.13 37.53 15.75
N VAL A 297 -11.38 36.67 16.73
CA VAL A 297 -11.77 35.27 16.54
C VAL A 297 -13.30 35.16 16.50
N PHE A 298 -13.87 34.49 15.49
CA PHE A 298 -15.30 34.22 15.45
C PHE A 298 -15.69 33.06 16.36
N ARG A 299 -16.73 33.25 17.17
CA ARG A 299 -17.32 32.26 18.06
C ARG A 299 -18.79 32.05 17.71
N HIS A 300 -19.25 30.81 17.83
CA HIS A 300 -20.63 30.44 17.62
C HIS A 300 -21.33 30.19 18.96
N PRO A 301 -22.16 31.11 19.47
CA PRO A 301 -22.88 30.91 20.72
C PRO A 301 -23.91 29.78 20.58
N ARG A 302 -23.82 28.78 21.45
CA ARG A 302 -24.84 27.73 21.58
C ARG A 302 -25.91 28.19 22.57
N ASN A 303 -27.17 27.86 22.30
CA ASN A 303 -28.26 28.08 23.25
C ASN A 303 -28.24 26.97 24.31
N LEU A 304 -27.21 26.97 25.16
CA LEU A 304 -26.95 25.87 26.10
C LEU A 304 -26.36 26.46 27.39
N ASP A 305 -27.25 26.74 28.35
CA ASP A 305 -26.85 27.33 29.62
C ASP A 305 -26.76 26.24 30.70
N SER A 306 -25.54 25.71 30.89
CA SER A 306 -25.24 24.75 31.93
C SER A 306 -24.01 25.19 32.70
N SER A 307 -24.05 25.10 34.02
CA SER A 307 -22.91 25.35 34.91
C SER A 307 -21.80 24.30 34.78
N LYS A 308 -22.11 23.11 34.22
CA LYS A 308 -21.15 22.01 34.02
C LYS A 308 -20.26 22.21 32.78
N LEU A 309 -20.59 23.15 31.90
CA LEU A 309 -19.86 23.40 30.66
C LEU A 309 -18.99 24.65 30.79
N SER A 310 -17.74 24.55 30.31
CA SER A 310 -16.84 25.71 30.25
C SER A 310 -17.36 26.77 29.27
N ASN A 311 -16.93 28.02 29.47
CA ASN A 311 -17.27 29.11 28.56
C ASN A 311 -16.79 28.84 27.12
N GLU A 312 -15.66 28.14 26.93
CA GLU A 312 -15.18 27.69 25.61
C GLU A 312 -16.15 26.70 24.93
N SER A 313 -16.84 25.88 25.72
CA SER A 313 -17.91 25.02 25.23
C SER A 313 -19.20 25.79 24.98
N LYS A 314 -19.55 26.80 25.78
CA LYS A 314 -20.77 27.59 25.49
C LYS A 314 -20.65 28.35 24.15
N GLU A 315 -19.47 28.89 23.87
CA GLU A 315 -19.19 29.67 22.65
C GLU A 315 -17.94 29.14 21.91
N PRO A 316 -18.05 27.98 21.21
CA PRO A 316 -16.94 27.37 20.49
C PRO A 316 -16.42 28.24 19.35
N ILE A 317 -15.12 28.13 19.08
CA ILE A 317 -14.41 28.88 18.05
C ILE A 317 -14.73 28.31 16.66
N LEU A 318 -15.10 29.16 15.72
CA LEU A 318 -15.35 28.78 14.33
C LEU A 318 -14.05 28.34 13.64
N LEU A 319 -14.10 27.23 12.92
CA LEU A 319 -13.02 26.77 12.05
C LEU A 319 -13.57 26.54 10.64
N MET A 320 -12.87 27.07 9.64
CA MET A 320 -13.30 26.96 8.25
C MET A 320 -13.04 25.55 7.70
N ARG A 321 -14.07 24.97 7.07
CA ARG A 321 -14.00 23.65 6.45
C ARG A 321 -12.97 23.65 5.32
N GLY A 322 -12.25 22.54 5.14
CA GLY A 322 -11.22 22.42 4.11
C GLY A 322 -9.92 23.21 4.36
N HIS A 323 -9.89 24.12 5.34
CA HIS A 323 -8.69 24.88 5.65
C HIS A 323 -7.61 23.97 6.31
N PRO A 324 -6.31 24.12 5.97
CA PRO A 324 -5.26 23.28 6.55
C PRO A 324 -5.19 23.35 8.08
N LEU A 325 -5.45 24.53 8.68
CA LEU A 325 -5.50 24.69 10.15
C LEU A 325 -6.53 23.77 10.80
N THR A 326 -7.71 23.63 10.19
CA THR A 326 -8.79 22.78 10.69
C THR A 326 -8.38 21.31 10.70
N SER A 327 -7.71 20.86 9.63
CA SER A 327 -7.12 19.52 9.57
C SER A 327 -6.02 19.30 10.62
N LEU A 328 -5.22 20.32 10.93
CA LEU A 328 -4.20 20.26 12.00
C LEU A 328 -4.84 20.09 13.37
N ILE A 329 -5.85 20.91 13.69
CA ILE A 329 -6.54 20.89 14.98
C ILE A 329 -7.23 19.54 15.20
N ILE A 330 -8.00 19.05 14.21
CA ILE A 330 -8.67 17.75 14.31
C ILE A 330 -7.65 16.62 14.52
N ARG A 331 -6.49 16.70 13.85
CA ARG A 331 -5.42 15.70 13.99
C ARG A 331 -4.76 15.73 15.37
N ASP A 332 -4.56 16.92 15.94
CA ASP A 332 -3.96 17.07 17.26
C ASP A 332 -4.95 16.58 18.34
N ILE A 333 -6.24 16.94 18.26
CA ILE A 333 -7.31 16.40 19.13
C ILE A 333 -7.40 14.87 19.04
N HIS A 334 -7.33 14.32 17.82
CA HIS A 334 -7.33 12.88 17.61
C HIS A 334 -6.14 12.17 18.28
N ARG A 335 -4.97 12.83 18.38
CA ARG A 335 -3.78 12.29 19.05
C ARG A 335 -3.82 12.46 20.56
N GLU A 336 -4.26 13.62 21.05
CA GLU A 336 -4.45 13.91 22.47
C GLU A 336 -5.40 12.90 23.11
N ASN A 337 -6.45 12.54 22.39
CA ASN A 337 -7.42 11.54 22.81
C ASN A 337 -7.04 10.10 22.42
N VAL A 338 -5.76 9.78 22.23
CA VAL A 338 -5.31 8.38 22.00
C VAL A 338 -6.05 7.67 20.84
N HIS A 339 -6.24 8.37 19.73
CA HIS A 339 -6.84 7.83 18.50
C HIS A 339 -8.30 7.37 18.59
N ILE A 340 -9.15 8.09 19.33
CA ILE A 340 -10.60 7.86 19.43
C ILE A 340 -11.26 7.67 18.03
N PRO A 341 -12.26 6.76 17.90
CA PRO A 341 -13.02 6.55 16.66
C PRO A 341 -13.77 7.78 16.15
N ALA A 342 -14.05 7.81 14.85
CA ALA A 342 -14.71 8.93 14.17
C ALA A 342 -16.10 9.29 14.74
N SER A 343 -16.81 8.34 15.35
CA SER A 343 -18.13 8.53 15.97
C SER A 343 -18.09 9.42 17.22
N TYR A 344 -17.02 9.34 18.01
CA TYR A 344 -16.89 10.07 19.28
C TYR A 344 -16.09 11.37 19.14
N MET A 345 -15.30 11.51 18.07
CA MET A 345 -14.53 12.72 17.75
C MET A 345 -15.37 14.02 17.70
N PRO A 346 -16.63 14.05 17.21
CA PRO A 346 -17.43 15.28 17.20
C PRO A 346 -17.59 15.89 18.59
N GLY A 347 -17.81 15.06 19.62
CA GLY A 347 -17.93 15.54 21.01
C GLY A 347 -16.67 16.26 21.48
N ALA A 348 -15.50 15.67 21.25
CA ALA A 348 -14.21 16.25 21.65
C ALA A 348 -13.90 17.55 20.89
N VAL A 349 -14.24 17.64 19.60
CA VAL A 349 -14.05 18.87 18.82
C VAL A 349 -15.01 19.96 19.27
N TYR A 350 -16.30 19.64 19.45
CA TYR A 350 -17.33 20.60 19.86
C TYR A 350 -17.18 21.13 21.29
N GLN A 351 -16.25 20.60 22.10
CA GLN A 351 -15.89 21.22 23.38
C GLN A 351 -15.20 22.58 23.20
N LYS A 352 -14.48 22.80 22.09
CA LYS A 352 -13.70 24.04 21.87
C LYS A 352 -13.89 24.68 20.49
N TYR A 353 -14.25 23.89 19.49
CA TYR A 353 -14.30 24.33 18.10
C TYR A 353 -15.60 23.91 17.42
N TRP A 354 -16.08 24.75 16.51
CA TRP A 354 -17.22 24.47 15.65
C TRP A 354 -16.78 24.45 14.19
N VAL A 355 -17.15 23.39 13.46
CA VAL A 355 -16.82 23.21 12.03
C VAL A 355 -18.09 22.81 11.30
N ASN A 356 -18.37 23.47 10.18
CA ASN A 356 -19.48 23.07 9.32
C ASN A 356 -19.25 21.67 8.73
N LYS A 357 -20.24 20.77 8.83
CA LYS A 357 -20.16 19.36 8.41
C LYS A 357 -18.92 18.63 8.96
N LEU A 358 -18.65 18.82 10.24
CA LEU A 358 -17.48 18.28 10.96
C LEU A 358 -17.19 16.79 10.68
N GLY A 359 -18.22 15.94 10.58
CA GLY A 359 -18.06 14.50 10.36
C GLY A 359 -17.32 14.14 9.06
N LEU A 360 -17.43 14.97 8.00
CA LEU A 360 -16.69 14.76 6.75
C LEU A 360 -15.20 15.05 6.93
N GLU A 361 -14.86 16.15 7.62
CA GLU A 361 -13.47 16.52 7.89
C GLU A 361 -12.79 15.53 8.84
N ILE A 362 -13.49 15.06 9.88
CA ILE A 362 -12.98 14.01 10.77
C ILE A 362 -12.63 12.76 9.95
N ARG A 363 -13.55 12.27 9.10
CA ARG A 363 -13.29 11.10 8.26
C ARG A 363 -12.09 11.32 7.34
N LYS A 364 -11.96 12.51 6.74
CA LYS A 364 -10.80 12.88 5.90
C LYS A 364 -9.49 12.80 6.68
N VAL A 365 -9.44 13.34 7.89
CA VAL A 365 -8.24 13.34 8.75
C VAL A 365 -7.91 11.94 9.26
N LEU A 366 -8.89 11.19 9.76
CA LEU A 366 -8.70 9.84 10.30
C LEU A 366 -8.29 8.82 9.22
N LYS A 367 -8.81 8.96 7.99
CA LYS A 367 -8.38 8.14 6.83
C LYS A 367 -6.89 8.30 6.54
N ARG A 368 -6.27 9.44 6.88
CA ARG A 368 -4.82 9.69 6.75
C ARG A 368 -4.01 9.25 7.97
N CYS A 369 -4.66 8.82 9.05
CA CYS A 369 -3.96 8.38 10.26
C CYS A 369 -3.39 6.96 10.11
N TYR A 370 -2.07 6.85 10.01
CA TYR A 370 -1.35 5.57 9.90
C TYR A 370 -1.67 4.59 11.05
N ARG A 371 -1.72 5.07 12.30
CA ARG A 371 -2.00 4.22 13.47
C ARG A 371 -3.40 3.62 13.41
N CYS A 372 -4.41 4.41 13.01
CA CYS A 372 -5.76 3.92 12.79
C CYS A 372 -5.82 2.96 11.60
N LYS A 373 -5.20 3.28 10.45
CA LYS A 373 -5.15 2.36 9.31
C LYS A 373 -4.54 1.00 9.66
N ARG A 374 -3.48 0.97 10.46
CA ARG A 374 -2.86 -0.28 10.91
C ARG A 374 -3.82 -1.12 11.76
N GLN A 375 -4.57 -0.49 12.65
CA GLN A 375 -5.48 -1.17 13.58
C GLN A 375 -6.84 -1.54 12.98
N SER A 376 -7.40 -0.74 12.08
CA SER A 376 -8.78 -0.88 11.58
C SER A 376 -8.95 -0.76 10.06
N GLY A 377 -7.87 -0.59 9.29
CA GLY A 377 -7.91 -0.53 7.82
C GLY A 377 -8.55 -1.76 7.17
N GLN A 378 -9.26 -1.57 6.07
CA GLN A 378 -9.92 -2.68 5.37
C GLN A 378 -8.99 -3.29 4.31
N PRO A 379 -9.05 -4.61 4.07
CA PRO A 379 -8.33 -5.22 2.97
C PRO A 379 -8.85 -4.70 1.62
N PHE A 380 -8.06 -4.88 0.57
CA PHE A 380 -8.54 -4.63 -0.78
C PHE A 380 -9.75 -5.50 -1.12
N SER A 381 -10.60 -4.98 -2.01
CA SER A 381 -11.70 -5.75 -2.57
C SER A 381 -11.17 -6.94 -3.37
N TYR A 382 -11.71 -8.13 -3.12
CA TYR A 382 -11.40 -9.30 -3.92
C TYR A 382 -12.43 -9.41 -5.06
N PRO A 383 -12.02 -9.32 -6.33
CA PRO A 383 -12.94 -9.47 -7.45
C PRO A 383 -13.31 -10.95 -7.61
N TYR A 384 -14.40 -11.35 -6.97
CA TYR A 384 -15.02 -12.65 -7.20
C TYR A 384 -15.46 -12.70 -8.67
N ALA A 385 -15.06 -13.76 -9.38
CA ALA A 385 -15.55 -13.99 -10.73
C ALA A 385 -17.08 -14.17 -10.67
N GLN A 386 -17.81 -13.36 -11.43
CA GLN A 386 -19.24 -13.57 -11.67
C GLN A 386 -19.45 -14.73 -12.66
N ASN A 387 -18.51 -14.88 -13.60
CA ASN A 387 -18.51 -15.95 -14.57
C ASN A 387 -18.04 -17.26 -13.93
N LEU A 388 -18.75 -18.35 -14.25
CA LEU A 388 -18.32 -19.69 -13.89
C LEU A 388 -16.99 -20.00 -14.59
N PRO A 389 -16.03 -20.63 -13.90
CA PRO A 389 -14.76 -20.98 -14.53
C PRO A 389 -14.99 -21.94 -15.71
N THR A 390 -14.13 -21.85 -16.73
CA THR A 390 -14.25 -22.61 -17.99
C THR A 390 -14.36 -24.12 -17.79
N CYS A 391 -13.79 -24.63 -16.70
CA CYS A 391 -13.94 -26.01 -16.24
C CYS A 391 -15.38 -26.46 -16.01
N ARG A 392 -16.34 -25.53 -15.84
CA ARG A 392 -17.76 -25.81 -15.60
C ARG A 392 -18.65 -25.50 -16.80
N THR A 393 -18.12 -24.85 -17.84
CA THR A 393 -18.89 -24.48 -19.03
C THR A 393 -18.56 -25.35 -20.24
N ILE A 394 -17.41 -26.03 -20.22
CA ILE A 394 -16.99 -26.95 -21.29
C ILE A 394 -17.49 -28.37 -20.95
N SER A 395 -18.13 -29.01 -21.91
CA SER A 395 -18.46 -30.44 -21.82
C SER A 395 -17.17 -31.26 -21.84
N ALA A 396 -16.93 -32.01 -20.77
CA ALA A 396 -15.72 -32.81 -20.60
C ALA A 396 -16.04 -34.11 -19.85
N THR A 397 -15.19 -35.11 -20.01
CA THR A 397 -15.39 -36.41 -19.37
C THR A 397 -15.34 -36.29 -17.84
N PRO A 398 -16.12 -37.08 -17.10
CA PRO A 398 -16.03 -37.12 -15.64
C PRO A 398 -14.58 -37.33 -15.21
N PHE A 399 -14.18 -36.65 -14.12
CA PHE A 399 -12.83 -36.67 -13.58
C PHE A 399 -11.70 -36.16 -14.49
N SER A 400 -12.00 -35.52 -15.64
CA SER A 400 -10.93 -34.90 -16.44
C SER A 400 -10.27 -33.72 -15.73
N GLN A 401 -10.99 -33.04 -14.84
CA GLN A 401 -10.49 -31.95 -14.02
C GLN A 401 -10.89 -32.18 -12.58
N VAL A 402 -9.90 -32.24 -11.69
CA VAL A 402 -10.11 -32.68 -10.31
C VAL A 402 -9.53 -31.73 -9.29
N GLY A 403 -10.16 -31.65 -8.13
CA GLY A 403 -9.65 -31.02 -6.93
C GLY A 403 -9.20 -32.07 -5.91
N LEU A 404 -8.01 -31.92 -5.33
CA LEU A 404 -7.48 -32.77 -4.26
C LEU A 404 -7.57 -32.08 -2.90
N ASP A 405 -7.90 -32.85 -1.87
CA ASP A 405 -7.80 -32.43 -0.47
C ASP A 405 -7.51 -33.65 0.43
N TYR A 406 -6.87 -33.42 1.57
CA TYR A 406 -6.68 -34.43 2.61
C TYR A 406 -7.57 -34.14 3.82
N PHE A 407 -8.06 -35.19 4.46
CA PHE A 407 -8.61 -35.07 5.82
C PHE A 407 -8.21 -36.24 6.71
N GLY A 408 -8.16 -35.97 8.01
CA GLY A 408 -7.56 -36.83 9.02
C GLY A 408 -6.82 -36.01 10.08
N PRO A 409 -6.18 -36.65 11.06
CA PRO A 409 -6.09 -38.10 11.25
C PRO A 409 -7.38 -38.71 11.81
N VAL A 410 -7.69 -39.93 11.38
CA VAL A 410 -8.76 -40.79 11.90
C VAL A 410 -8.09 -41.95 12.64
N SER A 411 -8.59 -42.30 13.82
CA SER A 411 -8.09 -43.47 14.56
C SER A 411 -8.81 -44.74 14.12
N TYR A 412 -8.06 -45.82 13.89
CA TYR A 412 -8.60 -47.16 13.66
C TYR A 412 -7.89 -48.18 14.56
N THR A 413 -8.56 -49.30 14.86
CA THR A 413 -8.00 -50.41 15.64
C THR A 413 -7.24 -51.36 14.72
N GLY A 414 -5.94 -51.53 14.97
CA GLY A 414 -5.12 -52.52 14.27
C GLY A 414 -5.36 -53.94 14.78
N ALA A 415 -4.78 -54.93 14.09
CA ALA A 415 -4.91 -56.36 14.42
C ALA A 415 -4.50 -56.77 15.85
N MET A 416 -3.77 -55.91 16.57
CA MET A 416 -3.34 -56.12 17.97
C MET A 416 -4.09 -55.21 18.97
N GLY A 417 -5.22 -54.61 18.58
CA GLY A 417 -5.96 -53.63 19.41
C GLY A 417 -5.27 -52.26 19.54
N ILE A 418 -4.12 -52.06 18.89
CA ILE A 418 -3.38 -50.80 18.92
C ILE A 418 -4.09 -49.78 18.02
N LYS A 419 -4.40 -48.60 18.60
CA LYS A 419 -4.97 -47.48 17.86
C LYS A 419 -3.92 -46.85 16.95
N LYS A 420 -4.15 -46.90 15.64
CA LYS A 420 -3.30 -46.29 14.60
C LYS A 420 -4.04 -45.12 13.95
N LYS A 421 -3.29 -44.18 13.37
CA LYS A 421 -3.84 -43.02 12.65
C LYS A 421 -3.82 -43.30 11.15
N THR A 422 -4.86 -42.87 10.46
CA THR A 422 -5.01 -42.93 9.01
C THR A 422 -5.56 -41.60 8.48
N TRP A 423 -5.36 -41.34 7.20
CA TRP A 423 -5.82 -40.16 6.47
C TRP A 423 -6.67 -40.59 5.29
N VAL A 424 -7.53 -39.70 4.80
CA VAL A 424 -8.34 -39.93 3.61
C VAL A 424 -7.97 -38.89 2.57
N LEU A 425 -7.55 -39.37 1.39
CA LEU A 425 -7.39 -38.56 0.20
C LEU A 425 -8.77 -38.40 -0.46
N LEU A 426 -9.22 -37.16 -0.56
CA LEU A 426 -10.48 -36.80 -1.17
C LEU A 426 -10.20 -36.19 -2.55
N ILE A 427 -10.80 -36.78 -3.57
CA ILE A 427 -10.67 -36.34 -4.97
C ILE A 427 -12.07 -35.94 -5.46
N THR A 428 -12.26 -34.67 -5.81
CA THR A 428 -13.53 -34.17 -6.36
C THR A 428 -13.42 -33.89 -7.84
N CYS A 429 -14.40 -34.33 -8.63
CA CYS A 429 -14.54 -33.92 -10.02
C CYS A 429 -15.10 -32.48 -10.08
N LEU A 430 -14.41 -31.56 -10.76
CA LEU A 430 -14.86 -30.17 -10.88
C LEU A 430 -16.02 -29.98 -11.87
N ILE A 431 -16.25 -30.96 -12.74
CA ILE A 431 -17.31 -30.97 -13.77
C ILE A 431 -18.61 -31.51 -13.18
N THR A 432 -18.62 -32.81 -12.81
CA THR A 432 -19.81 -33.53 -12.32
C THR A 432 -20.04 -33.37 -10.82
N ARG A 433 -19.07 -32.82 -10.08
CA ARG A 433 -19.04 -32.79 -8.60
C ARG A 433 -19.01 -34.17 -7.95
N ALA A 434 -18.77 -35.26 -8.69
CA ALA A 434 -18.54 -36.58 -8.10
C ALA A 434 -17.34 -36.56 -7.16
N VAL A 435 -17.36 -37.39 -6.12
CA VAL A 435 -16.29 -37.52 -5.13
C VAL A 435 -15.74 -38.94 -5.19
N HIS A 436 -14.43 -39.08 -5.04
CA HIS A 436 -13.72 -40.35 -4.86
C HIS A 436 -12.94 -40.25 -3.55
N LEU A 437 -13.09 -41.24 -2.67
CA LEU A 437 -12.45 -41.29 -1.36
C LEU A 437 -11.47 -42.45 -1.31
N GLU A 438 -10.22 -42.17 -0.94
CA GLU A 438 -9.19 -43.20 -0.81
C GLU A 438 -8.56 -43.16 0.57
N LEU A 439 -8.53 -44.30 1.27
CA LEU A 439 -7.91 -44.43 2.58
C LEU A 439 -6.37 -44.55 2.44
N VAL A 440 -5.63 -43.80 3.26
CA VAL A 440 -4.17 -43.67 3.18
C VAL A 440 -3.57 -43.75 4.58
N THR A 441 -2.58 -44.62 4.78
CA THR A 441 -2.00 -44.89 6.10
C THR A 441 -1.20 -43.71 6.68
N ASP A 442 -0.59 -42.88 5.84
CA ASP A 442 0.14 -41.67 6.22
C ASP A 442 0.01 -40.56 5.17
N ASN A 443 0.52 -39.36 5.47
CA ASN A 443 0.57 -38.24 4.52
C ASN A 443 1.93 -38.16 3.80
N SER A 444 2.56 -39.32 3.55
CA SER A 444 3.83 -39.40 2.82
C SER A 444 3.60 -39.32 1.31
N THR A 445 4.64 -38.95 0.57
CA THR A 445 4.58 -38.92 -0.89
C THR A 445 4.38 -40.32 -1.47
N ILE A 446 4.90 -41.38 -0.82
CA ILE A 446 4.80 -42.77 -1.30
C ILE A 446 3.34 -43.22 -1.30
N THR A 447 2.66 -43.04 -0.18
CA THR A 447 1.26 -43.47 -0.04
C THR A 447 0.31 -42.59 -0.85
N TYR A 448 0.63 -41.31 -1.05
CA TYR A 448 -0.03 -40.43 -2.02
C TYR A 448 0.06 -40.98 -3.45
N LEU A 449 1.26 -41.36 -3.91
CA LEU A 449 1.44 -41.92 -5.25
C LEU A 449 0.70 -43.25 -5.42
N MET A 450 0.69 -44.10 -4.39
CA MET A 450 -0.09 -45.34 -4.41
C MET A 450 -1.60 -45.07 -4.49
N ALA A 451 -2.10 -44.09 -3.73
CA ALA A 451 -3.50 -43.68 -3.79
C ALA A 451 -3.88 -43.13 -5.18
N LEU A 452 -3.02 -42.30 -5.78
CA LEU A 452 -3.23 -41.83 -7.15
C LEU A 452 -3.23 -42.96 -8.19
N LYS A 453 -2.34 -43.96 -8.07
CA LYS A 453 -2.35 -45.12 -8.98
C LYS A 453 -3.67 -45.89 -8.89
N ARG A 454 -4.19 -46.11 -7.67
CA ARG A 454 -5.51 -46.76 -7.47
C ARG A 454 -6.64 -45.93 -8.07
N TYR A 455 -6.59 -44.61 -7.87
CA TYR A 455 -7.54 -43.69 -8.47
C TYR A 455 -7.48 -43.70 -10.01
N PHE A 456 -6.30 -43.62 -10.62
CA PHE A 456 -6.14 -43.67 -12.08
C PHE A 456 -6.64 -44.99 -12.67
N GLY A 457 -6.41 -46.10 -11.98
CA GLY A 457 -6.94 -47.40 -12.39
C GLY A 457 -8.47 -47.49 -12.38
N ARG A 458 -9.14 -46.75 -11.49
CA ARG A 458 -10.61 -46.76 -11.35
C ARG A 458 -11.34 -45.69 -12.17
N ARG A 459 -10.76 -44.50 -12.30
CA ARG A 459 -11.42 -43.30 -12.86
C ARG A 459 -10.72 -42.72 -14.09
N GLY A 460 -9.54 -43.21 -14.43
CA GLY A 460 -8.70 -42.68 -15.50
C GLY A 460 -7.77 -41.54 -15.06
N VAL A 461 -6.86 -41.13 -15.95
CA VAL A 461 -5.88 -40.06 -15.69
C VAL A 461 -6.52 -38.69 -15.97
N PRO A 462 -6.52 -37.76 -15.00
CA PRO A 462 -7.06 -36.42 -15.19
C PRO A 462 -6.14 -35.57 -16.08
N LYS A 463 -6.73 -34.59 -16.79
CA LYS A 463 -5.98 -33.57 -17.54
C LYS A 463 -5.43 -32.47 -16.62
N THR A 464 -6.21 -32.08 -15.62
CA THR A 464 -5.84 -31.00 -14.70
C THR A 464 -6.11 -31.40 -13.25
N ILE A 465 -5.14 -31.15 -12.37
CA ILE A 465 -5.26 -31.32 -10.93
C ILE A 465 -5.16 -29.96 -10.25
N LEU A 466 -6.18 -29.61 -9.45
CA LEU A 466 -6.21 -28.44 -8.59
C LEU A 466 -5.94 -28.88 -7.15
N CYS A 467 -4.86 -28.42 -6.54
CA CYS A 467 -4.53 -28.75 -5.15
C CYS A 467 -4.01 -27.54 -4.37
N ASP A 468 -3.92 -27.69 -3.05
CA ASP A 468 -3.22 -26.74 -2.20
C ASP A 468 -1.69 -26.92 -2.32
N ASN A 469 -0.93 -26.04 -1.66
CA ASN A 469 0.53 -26.09 -1.68
C ASN A 469 1.10 -27.08 -0.65
N ALA A 470 0.39 -28.17 -0.33
CA ALA A 470 0.93 -29.19 0.56
C ALA A 470 2.18 -29.85 -0.07
N PRO A 471 3.27 -30.05 0.70
CA PRO A 471 4.54 -30.54 0.16
C PRO A 471 4.43 -31.94 -0.47
N GLY A 472 3.57 -32.80 0.07
CA GLY A 472 3.31 -34.14 -0.48
C GLY A 472 2.74 -34.11 -1.90
N PHE A 473 1.78 -33.22 -2.17
CA PHE A 473 1.20 -33.03 -3.50
C PHE A 473 2.18 -32.44 -4.50
N LEU A 474 2.95 -31.43 -4.08
CA LEU A 474 3.94 -30.78 -4.95
C LEU A 474 5.01 -31.77 -5.41
N LEU A 475 5.57 -32.54 -4.46
CA LEU A 475 6.60 -33.52 -4.78
C LEU A 475 6.05 -34.68 -5.61
N GLY A 476 4.90 -35.25 -5.23
CA GLY A 476 4.32 -36.39 -5.94
C GLY A 476 3.94 -36.06 -7.38
N ASN A 477 3.31 -34.91 -7.62
CA ASN A 477 2.97 -34.49 -8.99
C ASN A 477 4.21 -34.18 -9.82
N LYS A 478 5.25 -33.60 -9.21
CA LYS A 478 6.53 -33.40 -9.90
C LYS A 478 7.14 -34.73 -10.31
N MET A 479 7.18 -35.72 -9.42
CA MET A 479 7.69 -37.06 -9.74
C MET A 479 6.90 -37.74 -10.87
N ILE A 480 5.56 -37.64 -10.85
CA ILE A 480 4.73 -38.19 -11.94
C ILE A 480 5.05 -37.53 -13.28
N ASN A 481 5.13 -36.20 -13.32
CA ASN A 481 5.43 -35.48 -14.57
C ASN A 481 6.88 -35.71 -15.02
N ASP A 482 7.84 -35.81 -14.10
CA ASP A 482 9.23 -36.18 -14.41
C ASP A 482 9.30 -37.61 -14.97
N ASP A 483 8.53 -38.58 -14.43
CA ASP A 483 8.43 -39.95 -14.95
C ASP A 483 7.74 -40.05 -16.32
N ILE A 484 6.82 -39.12 -16.63
CA ILE A 484 6.19 -39.01 -17.96
C ILE A 484 7.20 -38.45 -18.96
N ARG A 485 7.95 -37.41 -18.58
CA ARG A 485 8.97 -36.78 -19.43
C ARG A 485 10.18 -37.69 -19.67
N ASN A 486 10.65 -38.39 -18.64
CA ASN A 486 11.83 -39.25 -18.73
C ASN A 486 11.57 -40.60 -19.43
N ARG A 487 10.30 -40.97 -19.65
CA ARG A 487 9.91 -42.07 -20.55
C ARG A 487 10.01 -41.64 -22.02
N HIS A 488 11.20 -41.20 -22.42
CA HIS A 488 11.52 -41.02 -23.84
C HIS A 488 11.70 -42.40 -24.48
N HIS A 489 10.82 -42.73 -25.41
CA HIS A 489 10.97 -43.87 -26.31
C HIS A 489 11.50 -43.38 -27.66
N SER A 490 12.20 -44.24 -28.39
CA SER A 490 12.83 -43.94 -29.69
C SER A 490 11.87 -43.54 -30.82
N SER A 491 10.54 -43.48 -30.59
CA SER A 491 9.57 -42.98 -31.56
C SER A 491 9.01 -41.61 -31.18
N ASP A 492 9.03 -40.68 -32.14
CA ASP A 492 8.53 -39.31 -31.97
C ASP A 492 7.00 -39.27 -31.74
N THR A 493 6.27 -40.23 -32.30
CA THR A 493 4.82 -40.37 -32.13
C THR A 493 4.42 -40.71 -30.69
N LEU A 494 5.14 -41.64 -30.05
CA LEU A 494 4.86 -42.03 -28.66
C LEU A 494 5.28 -40.94 -27.69
N THR A 495 6.38 -40.24 -27.97
CA THR A 495 6.83 -39.07 -27.19
C THR A 495 5.80 -37.94 -27.24
N THR A 496 5.23 -37.68 -28.43
CA THR A 496 4.16 -36.68 -28.60
C THR A 496 2.87 -37.11 -27.86
N PHE A 497 2.52 -38.39 -27.89
CA PHE A 497 1.37 -38.93 -27.14
C PHE A 497 1.57 -38.82 -25.62
N LEU A 498 2.75 -39.13 -25.11
CA LEU A 498 3.09 -39.01 -23.68
C LEU A 498 3.12 -37.56 -23.22
N ALA A 499 3.64 -36.63 -24.04
CA ALA A 499 3.57 -35.20 -23.77
C ALA A 499 2.12 -34.69 -23.71
N THR A 500 1.24 -35.21 -24.58
CA THR A 500 -0.21 -34.88 -24.57
C THR A 500 -0.92 -35.41 -23.30
N LYS A 501 -0.33 -36.39 -22.61
CA LYS A 501 -0.84 -36.97 -21.35
C LYS A 501 -0.26 -36.32 -20.09
N GLU A 502 0.55 -35.27 -20.23
CA GLU A 502 1.06 -34.52 -19.08
C GLU A 502 -0.10 -33.91 -18.26
N ILE A 503 -0.01 -34.05 -16.94
CA ILE A 503 -1.04 -33.55 -16.03
C ILE A 503 -0.73 -32.09 -15.70
N GLU A 504 -1.67 -31.20 -16.02
CA GLU A 504 -1.56 -29.77 -15.70
C GLU A 504 -1.85 -29.54 -14.21
N LEU A 505 -0.86 -29.10 -13.45
CA LEU A 505 -1.01 -28.80 -12.02
C LEU A 505 -1.36 -27.32 -11.79
N LYS A 506 -2.50 -27.05 -11.17
CA LYS A 506 -2.91 -25.71 -10.73
C LYS A 506 -2.87 -25.64 -9.22
N ASN A 507 -2.03 -24.77 -8.68
CA ASN A 507 -1.93 -24.55 -7.25
C ASN A 507 -2.73 -23.34 -6.82
N ILE A 508 -3.47 -23.48 -5.72
CA ILE A 508 -4.18 -22.37 -5.10
C ILE A 508 -3.18 -21.37 -4.49
N THR A 509 -3.50 -20.07 -4.52
CA THR A 509 -2.67 -19.06 -3.85
C THR A 509 -2.59 -19.40 -2.35
N PRO A 510 -1.39 -19.43 -1.73
CA PRO A 510 -1.25 -19.74 -0.31
C PRO A 510 -2.21 -18.93 0.56
N LEU A 511 -2.79 -19.58 1.57
CA LEU A 511 -3.76 -19.02 2.53
C LEU A 511 -5.07 -18.52 1.90
N SER A 512 -5.37 -18.86 0.64
CA SER A 512 -6.56 -18.36 -0.07
C SER A 512 -7.55 -19.49 -0.38
N PRO A 513 -8.10 -20.19 0.64
CA PRO A 513 -8.90 -21.41 0.46
C PRO A 513 -10.15 -21.19 -0.41
N TRP A 514 -10.73 -19.98 -0.38
CA TRP A 514 -11.88 -19.61 -1.21
C TRP A 514 -11.63 -19.67 -2.72
N GLN A 515 -10.37 -19.67 -3.19
CA GLN A 515 -10.05 -19.94 -4.59
C GLN A 515 -10.34 -21.41 -4.98
N GLY A 516 -10.28 -22.34 -4.01
CA GLY A 516 -10.78 -23.70 -4.11
C GLY A 516 -12.25 -23.86 -3.69
N GLY A 517 -12.97 -22.75 -3.49
CA GLY A 517 -14.35 -22.72 -2.98
C GLY A 517 -15.36 -23.50 -3.82
N ILE A 518 -15.01 -23.88 -5.05
CA ILE A 518 -15.80 -24.73 -5.96
C ILE A 518 -16.09 -26.09 -5.30
N TYR A 519 -15.11 -26.66 -4.59
CA TYR A 519 -15.23 -27.96 -3.93
C TYR A 519 -15.07 -27.90 -2.40
N GLU A 520 -14.53 -26.81 -1.84
CA GLU A 520 -14.35 -26.62 -0.39
C GLU A 520 -15.64 -26.83 0.42
N ARG A 521 -16.80 -26.42 -0.13
CA ARG A 521 -18.09 -26.58 0.55
C ARG A 521 -18.51 -28.05 0.69
N ILE A 522 -18.41 -28.83 -0.40
CA ILE A 522 -18.76 -30.26 -0.40
C ILE A 522 -17.78 -31.00 0.51
N VAL A 523 -16.50 -30.69 0.39
CA VAL A 523 -15.44 -31.28 1.20
C VAL A 523 -15.62 -30.96 2.69
N GLY A 524 -15.92 -29.71 3.04
CA GLY A 524 -16.19 -29.31 4.42
C GLY A 524 -17.40 -30.03 5.03
N ILE A 525 -18.44 -30.27 4.25
CA ILE A 525 -19.61 -31.05 4.71
C ILE A 525 -19.19 -32.50 4.98
N ILE A 526 -18.46 -33.14 4.06
CA ILE A 526 -17.99 -34.53 4.20
C ILE A 526 -17.10 -34.65 5.44
N LYS A 527 -16.10 -33.77 5.60
CA LYS A 527 -15.18 -33.76 6.76
C LYS A 527 -15.96 -33.63 8.07
N ASN A 528 -16.79 -32.59 8.19
CA ASN A 528 -17.54 -32.32 9.42
C ASN A 528 -18.46 -33.46 9.80
N GLN A 529 -19.13 -34.05 8.81
CA GLN A 529 -20.06 -35.13 9.05
C GLN A 529 -19.33 -36.41 9.45
N PHE A 530 -18.25 -36.73 8.73
CA PHE A 530 -17.38 -37.85 9.03
C PHE A 530 -16.81 -37.79 10.46
N TYR A 531 -16.29 -36.63 10.90
CA TYR A 531 -15.77 -36.49 12.26
C TYR A 531 -16.84 -36.64 13.35
N LYS A 532 -18.09 -36.24 13.09
CA LYS A 532 -19.17 -36.34 14.08
C LYS A 532 -19.63 -37.77 14.32
N THR A 533 -19.62 -38.60 13.28
CA THR A 533 -20.19 -39.96 13.31
C THR A 533 -19.13 -41.03 13.50
N VAL A 534 -18.07 -41.01 12.68
CA VAL A 534 -17.06 -42.09 12.63
C VAL A 534 -16.04 -41.97 13.76
N CYS A 535 -15.71 -40.75 14.21
CA CYS A 535 -14.70 -40.55 15.26
C CYS A 535 -15.12 -41.10 16.64
N LYS A 536 -16.40 -41.47 16.82
CA LYS A 536 -16.93 -42.07 18.05
C LYS A 536 -16.92 -43.61 18.02
N ALA A 537 -16.83 -44.21 16.84
CA ALA A 537 -16.87 -45.65 16.65
C ALA A 537 -15.44 -46.22 16.65
N GLU A 538 -15.24 -47.37 17.29
CA GLU A 538 -13.98 -48.10 17.22
C GLU A 538 -14.03 -49.08 16.06
N LEU A 539 -13.48 -48.68 14.92
CA LEU A 539 -13.54 -49.44 13.67
C LEU A 539 -12.17 -50.00 13.29
N SER A 540 -12.16 -51.20 12.72
CA SER A 540 -10.97 -51.77 12.08
C SER A 540 -10.66 -51.08 10.75
N TYR A 541 -9.48 -51.35 10.18
CA TYR A 541 -9.09 -50.76 8.89
C TYR A 541 -10.05 -51.15 7.76
N ILE A 542 -10.48 -52.42 7.72
CA ILE A 542 -11.36 -52.95 6.66
C ILE A 542 -12.76 -52.39 6.83
N GLU A 543 -13.28 -52.32 8.06
CA GLU A 543 -14.57 -51.67 8.34
C GLU A 543 -14.58 -50.21 7.91
N LEU A 544 -13.50 -49.49 8.22
CA LEU A 544 -13.35 -48.10 7.85
C LEU A 544 -13.28 -47.94 6.32
N GLU A 545 -12.57 -48.83 5.62
CA GLU A 545 -12.53 -48.86 4.15
C GLU A 545 -13.91 -49.11 3.54
N THR A 546 -14.65 -50.09 4.05
CA THR A 546 -16.03 -50.38 3.61
C THR A 546 -16.94 -49.16 3.81
N ILE A 547 -16.90 -48.54 5.00
CA ILE A 547 -17.67 -47.32 5.29
C ILE A 547 -17.27 -46.18 4.34
N MET A 548 -15.99 -46.05 3.95
CA MET A 548 -15.56 -45.02 2.98
C MET A 548 -16.14 -45.23 1.60
N ILE A 549 -16.20 -46.48 1.13
CA ILE A 549 -16.80 -46.81 -0.16
C ILE A 549 -18.30 -46.52 -0.15
N GLU A 550 -18.99 -46.87 0.95
CA GLU A 550 -20.42 -46.60 1.09
C GLU A 550 -20.73 -45.11 1.22
N VAL A 551 -19.92 -44.35 1.96
CA VAL A 551 -20.04 -42.89 2.03
C VAL A 551 -19.80 -42.25 0.65
N GLU A 552 -18.83 -42.74 -0.11
CA GLU A 552 -18.62 -42.31 -1.50
C GLU A 552 -19.87 -42.56 -2.36
N ALA A 553 -20.44 -43.76 -2.28
CA ALA A 553 -21.67 -44.12 -3.01
C ALA A 553 -22.85 -43.23 -2.62
N ALA A 554 -23.05 -43.00 -1.32
CA ALA A 554 -24.12 -42.16 -0.80
C ALA A 554 -23.96 -40.69 -1.24
N VAL A 555 -22.76 -40.13 -1.11
CA VAL A 555 -22.46 -38.77 -1.55
C VAL A 555 -22.66 -38.61 -3.06
N ASN A 556 -22.29 -39.61 -3.86
CA ASN A 556 -22.48 -39.59 -5.31
C ASN A 556 -23.92 -39.89 -5.76
N SER A 557 -24.78 -40.38 -4.86
CA SER A 557 -26.21 -40.60 -5.10
C SER A 557 -27.07 -39.35 -4.87
N ARG A 558 -26.46 -38.24 -4.46
CA ARG A 558 -27.20 -37.00 -4.18
C ARG A 558 -27.77 -36.36 -5.45
N PRO A 559 -28.95 -35.71 -5.39
CA PRO A 559 -29.48 -34.97 -6.53
C PRO A 559 -28.67 -33.68 -6.79
N ILE A 560 -28.33 -33.44 -8.06
CA ILE A 560 -27.75 -32.18 -8.57
C ILE A 560 -28.87 -31.26 -9.03
N THR A 561 -29.88 -31.81 -9.71
CA THR A 561 -31.09 -31.09 -10.15
C THR A 561 -32.17 -31.16 -9.07
N THR A 562 -33.22 -30.34 -9.22
CA THR A 562 -34.40 -30.41 -8.36
C THR A 562 -35.01 -31.80 -8.43
N ASN A 563 -35.55 -32.28 -7.30
CA ASN A 563 -36.30 -33.52 -7.28
C ASN A 563 -37.56 -33.38 -8.15
N PRO A 564 -37.95 -34.44 -8.87
CA PRO A 564 -39.21 -34.46 -9.61
C PRO A 564 -40.36 -34.18 -8.63
N THR A 565 -41.22 -33.22 -8.97
CA THR A 565 -42.40 -32.88 -8.18
C THR A 565 -43.64 -33.56 -8.75
N THR A 566 -43.63 -33.82 -10.06
CA THR A 566 -44.64 -34.57 -10.79
C THR A 566 -44.07 -35.87 -11.36
N PRO A 567 -44.88 -36.91 -11.63
CA PRO A 567 -44.43 -38.17 -12.23
C PRO A 567 -43.82 -38.03 -13.62
N ASP A 568 -44.17 -36.96 -14.35
CA ASP A 568 -43.65 -36.64 -15.68
C ASP A 568 -42.32 -35.87 -15.64
N ASP A 569 -41.90 -35.40 -14.47
CA ASP A 569 -40.61 -34.73 -14.31
C ASP A 569 -39.46 -35.74 -14.45
N PRO A 570 -38.37 -35.40 -15.15
CA PRO A 570 -37.22 -36.26 -15.25
C PRO A 570 -36.62 -36.55 -13.86
N ALA A 571 -36.20 -37.80 -13.64
CA ALA A 571 -35.53 -38.20 -12.42
C ALA A 571 -34.34 -37.27 -12.12
N ALA A 572 -34.16 -36.93 -10.84
CA ALA A 572 -33.12 -36.00 -10.43
C ALA A 572 -31.73 -36.56 -10.80
N LEU A 573 -30.96 -35.78 -11.54
CA LEU A 573 -29.65 -36.20 -12.03
C LEU A 573 -28.66 -36.26 -10.87
N ARG A 574 -27.97 -37.39 -10.68
CA ARG A 574 -27.00 -37.62 -9.61
C ARG A 574 -25.58 -37.65 -10.18
N PRO A 575 -24.54 -37.29 -9.39
CA PRO A 575 -23.15 -37.40 -9.82
C PRO A 575 -22.78 -38.81 -10.29
N VAL A 576 -23.35 -39.85 -9.68
CA VAL A 576 -23.09 -41.25 -10.05
C VAL A 576 -23.65 -41.59 -11.44
N ASP A 577 -24.74 -40.97 -11.88
CA ASP A 577 -25.35 -41.26 -13.19
C ASP A 577 -24.42 -40.87 -14.36
N PHE A 578 -23.51 -39.92 -14.13
CA PHE A 578 -22.44 -39.57 -15.08
C PHE A 578 -21.29 -40.59 -15.10
N LEU A 579 -21.11 -41.36 -14.02
CA LEU A 579 -20.05 -42.36 -13.91
C LEU A 579 -20.52 -43.70 -14.47
N ILE A 580 -21.72 -44.13 -14.03
CA ILE A 580 -22.36 -45.36 -14.43
C ILE A 580 -23.85 -45.04 -14.64
N PRO A 581 -24.33 -44.98 -15.90
CA PRO A 581 -25.73 -44.70 -16.19
C PRO A 581 -26.65 -45.75 -15.56
N ASN A 582 -27.80 -45.33 -15.03
CA ASN A 582 -28.85 -46.20 -14.46
C ASN A 582 -28.40 -47.14 -13.35
N ILE A 583 -27.43 -46.71 -12.53
CA ILE A 583 -26.95 -47.52 -11.42
C ILE A 583 -27.93 -47.52 -10.24
N ASN A 584 -28.21 -48.72 -9.72
CA ASN A 584 -28.82 -48.91 -8.42
C ASN A 584 -27.73 -49.32 -7.42
N LEU A 585 -27.43 -48.45 -6.47
CA LEU A 585 -26.39 -48.67 -5.46
C LEU A 585 -26.91 -49.37 -4.20
N ALA A 586 -28.23 -49.55 -4.08
CA ALA A 586 -28.83 -50.24 -2.95
C ALA A 586 -28.84 -51.74 -3.22
N VAL A 587 -28.16 -52.51 -2.37
CA VAL A 587 -28.49 -53.93 -2.18
C VAL A 587 -29.80 -53.96 -1.39
N PRO A 588 -30.85 -54.67 -1.82
CA PRO A 588 -32.07 -54.80 -1.04
C PRO A 588 -31.74 -55.38 0.34
N ASN A 589 -31.80 -54.54 1.38
CA ASN A 589 -31.63 -54.95 2.77
C ASN A 589 -32.99 -55.28 3.43
N ASP A 590 -34.09 -55.16 2.69
CA ASP A 590 -35.44 -55.50 3.14
C ASP A 590 -35.60 -57.03 3.19
N CYS A 591 -34.96 -57.66 4.18
CA CYS A 591 -35.19 -59.06 4.52
C CYS A 591 -36.41 -59.21 5.43
N ASP A 592 -37.55 -58.62 5.07
CA ASP A 592 -38.83 -58.97 5.71
C ASP A 592 -39.49 -60.19 5.03
N MET A 593 -38.89 -60.72 3.95
CA MET A 593 -39.41 -61.91 3.24
C MET A 593 -38.36 -63.01 3.00
N ILE A 594 -37.42 -63.25 3.92
CA ILE A 594 -36.67 -64.51 3.91
C ILE A 594 -37.46 -65.54 4.71
N TYR A 595 -38.06 -66.49 4.00
CA TYR A 595 -38.65 -67.71 4.56
C TYR A 595 -37.74 -68.33 5.63
N GLN A 596 -38.36 -68.73 6.74
CA GLN A 596 -37.77 -69.35 7.93
C GLN A 596 -36.73 -70.44 7.60
N ALA A 597 -35.47 -70.06 7.40
CA ALA A 597 -34.34 -70.97 7.49
C ALA A 597 -33.83 -70.97 8.93
N LYS A 598 -33.41 -72.13 9.45
CA LYS A 598 -32.80 -72.25 10.78
C LYS A 598 -31.47 -71.48 10.78
N GLU A 599 -31.50 -70.22 11.23
CA GLU A 599 -30.32 -69.37 11.33
C GLU A 599 -29.29 -69.97 12.30
N GLY A 600 -28.09 -70.25 11.80
CA GLY A 600 -26.95 -70.66 12.63
C GLY A 600 -26.48 -69.53 13.55
N GLN A 601 -25.80 -69.86 14.66
CA GLN A 601 -25.28 -68.84 15.61
C GLN A 601 -24.32 -67.83 14.94
N ILE A 602 -23.53 -68.29 13.96
CA ILE A 602 -22.59 -67.45 13.19
C ILE A 602 -23.36 -66.45 12.31
N GLU A 603 -24.45 -66.88 11.68
CA GLU A 603 -25.29 -66.03 10.84
C GLU A 603 -25.93 -64.92 11.67
N LYS A 604 -26.47 -65.25 12.86
CA LYS A 604 -27.04 -64.26 13.78
C LYS A 604 -26.01 -63.23 14.25
N LEU A 605 -24.80 -63.67 14.60
CA LEU A 605 -23.72 -62.78 15.01
C LEU A 605 -23.30 -61.86 13.86
N THR A 606 -23.20 -62.40 12.64
CA THR A 606 -22.84 -61.65 11.42
C THR A 606 -23.91 -60.64 11.05
N ARG A 607 -25.20 -61.00 11.12
CA ARG A 607 -26.33 -60.08 10.89
C ARG A 607 -26.39 -58.97 11.94
N LYS A 608 -26.13 -59.30 13.21
CA LYS A 608 -26.06 -58.30 14.29
C LYS A 608 -24.89 -57.31 14.08
N TYR A 609 -23.76 -57.83 13.64
CA TYR A 609 -22.59 -57.02 13.29
C TYR A 609 -22.85 -56.12 12.08
N HIS A 610 -23.45 -56.66 11.02
CA HIS A 610 -23.90 -55.89 9.85
C HIS A 610 -24.91 -54.79 10.23
N ALA A 611 -25.89 -55.11 11.09
CA ALA A 611 -26.87 -54.14 11.56
C ALA A 611 -26.21 -52.99 12.36
N ALA A 612 -25.16 -53.28 13.15
CA ALA A 612 -24.39 -52.27 13.85
C ALA A 612 -23.64 -51.34 12.88
N LEU A 613 -23.03 -51.87 11.82
CA LEU A 613 -22.40 -51.07 10.76
C LEU A 613 -23.42 -50.22 10.00
N ASN A 614 -24.56 -50.81 9.60
CA ASN A 614 -25.65 -50.10 8.93
C ASN A 614 -26.19 -48.95 9.78
N CYS A 615 -26.29 -49.11 11.09
CA CYS A 615 -26.69 -48.04 12.00
C CYS A 615 -25.69 -46.86 11.96
N VAL A 616 -24.38 -47.11 11.87
CA VAL A 616 -23.38 -46.04 11.72
C VAL A 616 -23.56 -45.31 10.38
N LEU A 617 -23.87 -46.04 9.32
CA LEU A 617 -24.11 -45.51 7.98
C LEU A 617 -25.38 -44.66 7.90
N GLU A 618 -26.49 -45.12 8.46
CA GLU A 618 -27.76 -44.35 8.51
C GLU A 618 -27.62 -43.07 9.33
N ASN A 619 -26.89 -43.13 10.45
CA ASN A 619 -26.57 -41.94 11.25
C ASN A 619 -25.71 -40.95 10.45
N LEU A 620 -24.78 -41.45 9.63
CA LEU A 620 -23.97 -40.61 8.75
C LEU A 620 -24.82 -39.97 7.66
N TRP A 621 -25.71 -40.74 7.03
CA TRP A 621 -26.59 -40.30 5.95
C TRP A 621 -27.63 -39.27 6.39
N SER A 622 -28.32 -39.53 7.51
CA SER A 622 -29.35 -38.64 8.05
C SER A 622 -28.79 -37.27 8.40
N ALA A 623 -27.65 -37.22 9.09
CA ALA A 623 -27.01 -35.96 9.45
C ALA A 623 -26.30 -35.28 8.27
N TRP A 624 -25.82 -36.03 7.26
CA TRP A 624 -25.37 -35.46 5.98
C TRP A 624 -26.52 -34.74 5.26
N THR A 625 -27.65 -35.42 5.07
CA THR A 625 -28.82 -34.91 4.35
C THR A 625 -29.35 -33.63 4.98
N LYS A 626 -29.49 -33.61 6.31
CA LYS A 626 -29.93 -32.43 7.06
C LYS A 626 -28.99 -31.23 6.89
N HIS A 627 -27.68 -31.43 7.02
CA HIS A 627 -26.69 -30.35 6.87
C HIS A 627 -26.55 -29.85 5.43
N TYR A 628 -26.61 -30.76 4.45
CA TYR A 628 -26.56 -30.42 3.03
C TYR A 628 -27.74 -29.52 2.62
N LEU A 629 -28.96 -29.89 3.00
CA LEU A 629 -30.18 -29.11 2.70
C LEU A 629 -30.15 -27.71 3.33
N LEU A 630 -29.67 -27.58 4.56
CA LEU A 630 -29.51 -26.27 5.22
C LEU A 630 -28.51 -25.38 4.49
N THR A 631 -27.41 -25.96 3.99
CA THR A 631 -26.35 -25.21 3.29
C THR A 631 -26.84 -24.63 1.95
N ILE A 632 -27.77 -25.30 1.27
CA ILE A 632 -28.37 -24.78 0.02
C ILE A 632 -29.15 -23.48 0.27
N LYS A 633 -29.88 -23.40 1.39
CA LYS A 633 -30.68 -22.21 1.78
C LYS A 633 -29.83 -21.00 2.19
N GLU A 634 -28.61 -21.19 2.70
CA GLU A 634 -27.76 -20.11 3.23
C GLU A 634 -26.84 -19.43 2.20
N SER A 635 -26.97 -19.71 0.90
CA SER A 635 -26.05 -19.23 -0.15
C SER A 635 -26.05 -17.71 -0.43
N LYS A 636 -26.69 -16.89 0.41
CA LYS A 636 -26.61 -15.42 0.31
C LYS A 636 -25.21 -14.94 0.69
N GLN A 637 -24.55 -14.21 -0.22
CA GLN A 637 -23.24 -13.62 0.04
C GLN A 637 -23.31 -12.61 1.19
N LYS A 638 -22.53 -12.84 2.25
CA LYS A 638 -22.30 -11.83 3.30
C LYS A 638 -21.50 -10.68 2.69
N ARG A 639 -22.06 -9.46 2.71
CA ARG A 639 -21.36 -8.23 2.30
C ARG A 639 -20.23 -7.95 3.30
N HIS A 640 -18.99 -8.06 2.86
CA HIS A 640 -17.83 -7.64 3.63
C HIS A 640 -17.45 -6.19 3.27
N ASN A 641 -16.88 -5.46 4.22
CA ASN A 641 -16.36 -4.11 4.00
C ASN A 641 -14.97 -4.20 3.34
N PHE A 642 -14.76 -3.46 2.25
CA PHE A 642 -13.52 -3.48 1.48
C PHE A 642 -12.97 -2.06 1.25
N SER A 643 -11.68 -1.97 0.99
CA SER A 643 -11.06 -0.75 0.48
C SER A 643 -11.43 -0.54 -0.99
N ALA A 644 -11.77 0.71 -1.36
CA ALA A 644 -12.03 1.11 -2.74
C ALA A 644 -10.75 1.29 -3.58
N ILE A 645 -9.57 1.29 -2.95
CA ILE A 645 -8.27 1.45 -3.61
C ILE A 645 -7.94 0.16 -4.37
N LYS A 646 -7.46 0.25 -5.61
CA LYS A 646 -6.94 -0.90 -6.36
C LYS A 646 -5.45 -1.12 -6.06
N PRO A 647 -4.98 -2.38 -5.95
CA PRO A 647 -3.57 -2.68 -5.70
C PRO A 647 -2.69 -2.26 -6.88
N ARG A 648 -1.57 -1.57 -6.60
CA ARG A 648 -0.57 -1.12 -7.60
C ARG A 648 0.83 -1.61 -7.25
N GLU A 649 1.69 -1.72 -8.26
CA GLU A 649 3.11 -2.03 -8.05
C GLU A 649 3.81 -0.88 -7.30
N GLY A 650 4.71 -1.23 -6.38
CA GLY A 650 5.40 -0.29 -5.50
C GLY A 650 4.65 0.05 -4.21
N GLN A 651 3.36 -0.27 -4.11
CA GLN A 651 2.50 0.14 -2.98
C GLN A 651 2.85 -0.58 -1.67
N LEU A 652 2.93 0.19 -0.58
CA LEU A 652 3.10 -0.34 0.78
C LEU A 652 1.78 -0.88 1.35
N VAL A 653 1.83 -2.14 1.79
CA VAL A 653 0.67 -2.88 2.32
C VAL A 653 1.01 -3.61 3.61
N LEU A 654 0.00 -3.82 4.45
CA LEU A 654 0.08 -4.71 5.61
C LEU A 654 -0.40 -6.10 5.19
N VAL A 655 0.37 -7.14 5.48
CA VAL A 655 0.02 -8.52 5.11
C VAL A 655 -0.68 -9.21 6.28
N ASN A 656 -1.96 -9.51 6.11
CA ASN A 656 -2.70 -10.33 7.06
C ASN A 656 -2.05 -11.72 7.14
N THR A 657 -1.64 -12.10 8.34
CA THR A 657 -1.04 -13.41 8.63
C THR A 657 -1.86 -14.07 9.72
N GLU A 658 -2.50 -15.19 9.38
CA GLU A 658 -3.20 -16.03 10.34
C GLU A 658 -2.22 -16.47 11.43
N LYS A 659 -2.62 -16.42 12.70
CA LYS A 659 -1.81 -16.65 13.92
C LYS A 659 -1.06 -15.45 14.52
N MET A 660 -1.05 -14.28 13.89
CA MET A 660 -0.45 -13.08 14.51
C MET A 660 -1.51 -12.02 14.84
N PRO A 661 -1.43 -11.37 16.03
CA PRO A 661 -2.30 -10.25 16.32
C PRO A 661 -2.00 -9.10 15.36
N ARG A 662 -3.04 -8.36 15.00
CA ARG A 662 -3.02 -7.37 13.90
C ARG A 662 -1.90 -6.33 13.98
N HIS A 663 -1.54 -5.88 15.18
CA HIS A 663 -0.47 -4.90 15.37
C HIS A 663 0.94 -5.45 15.06
N LYS A 664 1.11 -6.78 14.98
CA LYS A 664 2.35 -7.47 14.60
C LYS A 664 2.38 -7.91 13.13
N TRP A 665 1.36 -7.60 12.34
CA TRP A 665 1.35 -7.95 10.92
C TRP A 665 2.52 -7.28 10.19
N PRO A 666 3.23 -8.02 9.31
CA PRO A 666 4.39 -7.50 8.63
C PRO A 666 4.01 -6.46 7.56
N LEU A 667 4.85 -5.45 7.43
CA LEU A 667 4.83 -4.50 6.32
C LEU A 667 5.46 -5.14 5.09
N ALA A 668 4.84 -4.95 3.93
CA ALA A 668 5.31 -5.46 2.66
C ALA A 668 5.14 -4.42 1.55
N GLN A 669 5.94 -4.56 0.49
CA GLN A 669 5.78 -3.78 -0.74
C GLN A 669 5.27 -4.70 -1.85
N ILE A 670 4.23 -4.29 -2.56
CA ILE A 670 3.78 -4.97 -3.79
C ILE A 670 4.88 -4.79 -4.84
N LYS A 671 5.42 -5.89 -5.37
CA LYS A 671 6.44 -5.86 -6.43
C LYS A 671 5.86 -6.15 -7.79
N LYS A 672 5.00 -7.15 -7.89
CA LYS A 672 4.34 -7.53 -9.13
C LYS A 672 2.89 -7.87 -8.85
N VAL A 673 2.01 -7.35 -9.67
CA VAL A 673 0.58 -7.65 -9.60
C VAL A 673 0.23 -8.74 -10.61
N LEU A 674 -0.61 -9.71 -10.23
CA LEU A 674 -1.08 -10.75 -11.14
C LEU A 674 -2.53 -10.47 -11.55
N THR A 675 -2.69 -10.04 -12.80
CA THR A 675 -3.98 -9.88 -13.47
C THR A 675 -4.44 -11.23 -14.02
N SER A 676 -5.74 -11.50 -13.88
CA SER A 676 -6.38 -12.66 -14.49
C SER A 676 -6.72 -12.38 -15.96
N ALA A 677 -7.22 -13.38 -16.69
CA ALA A 677 -7.72 -13.22 -18.06
C ALA A 677 -8.79 -12.12 -18.18
N ASP A 678 -9.61 -11.93 -17.14
CA ASP A 678 -10.65 -10.89 -17.08
C ASP A 678 -10.09 -9.46 -16.83
N GLY A 679 -8.76 -9.27 -16.76
CA GLY A 679 -8.11 -8.01 -16.40
C GLY A 679 -8.14 -7.68 -14.89
N GLU A 680 -8.86 -8.46 -14.09
CA GLU A 680 -9.00 -8.25 -12.64
C GLU A 680 -7.83 -8.79 -11.80
N ILE A 681 -7.52 -8.10 -10.70
CA ILE A 681 -6.36 -8.39 -9.85
C ILE A 681 -6.78 -9.24 -8.64
N ARG A 682 -6.31 -10.49 -8.56
CA ARG A 682 -6.69 -11.43 -7.48
C ARG A 682 -5.54 -11.79 -6.54
N SER A 683 -4.30 -11.71 -7.03
CA SER A 683 -3.09 -12.00 -6.25
C SER A 683 -1.94 -11.07 -6.63
N ALA A 684 -0.98 -10.93 -5.71
CA ALA A 684 0.20 -10.11 -5.92
C ALA A 684 1.42 -10.72 -5.22
N TYR A 685 2.60 -10.51 -5.82
CA TYR A 685 3.88 -10.79 -5.18
C TYR A 685 4.26 -9.64 -4.26
N VAL A 686 4.42 -9.95 -2.99
CA VAL A 686 4.79 -9.00 -1.95
C VAL A 686 6.18 -9.31 -1.41
N LYS A 687 7.00 -8.28 -1.26
CA LYS A 687 8.33 -8.37 -0.65
C LYS A 687 8.22 -8.06 0.84
N ILE A 688 8.52 -9.05 1.69
CA ILE A 688 8.65 -8.89 3.14
C ILE A 688 10.14 -9.00 3.48
N LYS A 689 10.77 -7.90 3.88
CA LYS A 689 12.22 -7.83 4.12
C LYS A 689 12.99 -8.36 2.88
N ASN A 690 13.57 -9.56 2.96
CA ASN A 690 14.29 -10.23 1.85
C ASN A 690 13.52 -11.37 1.19
N LYS A 691 12.31 -11.72 1.66
CA LYS A 691 11.52 -12.83 1.11
C LYS A 691 10.42 -12.31 0.18
N MET A 692 10.26 -12.98 -0.96
CA MET A 692 9.15 -12.77 -1.89
C MET A 692 8.05 -13.79 -1.59
N LEU A 693 6.83 -13.31 -1.37
CA LEU A 693 5.68 -14.17 -1.07
C LEU A 693 4.54 -13.85 -2.02
N LEU A 694 3.86 -14.89 -2.51
CA LEU A 694 2.61 -14.76 -3.24
C LEU A 694 1.44 -14.67 -2.24
N ARG A 695 0.60 -13.64 -2.35
CA ARG A 695 -0.56 -13.44 -1.48
C ARG A 695 -1.78 -12.97 -2.28
N SER A 696 -2.96 -13.41 -1.87
CA SER A 696 -4.22 -12.85 -2.37
C SER A 696 -4.41 -11.41 -1.89
N VAL A 697 -5.04 -10.61 -2.74
CA VAL A 697 -5.43 -9.20 -2.51
C VAL A 697 -6.26 -9.04 -1.23
N LYS A 698 -7.08 -10.05 -0.86
CA LYS A 698 -7.87 -10.06 0.38
C LYS A 698 -7.00 -10.06 1.66
N HIS A 699 -5.75 -10.48 1.57
CA HIS A 699 -4.80 -10.44 2.69
C HIS A 699 -3.99 -9.14 2.74
N LEU A 700 -4.14 -8.25 1.76
CA LEU A 700 -3.34 -7.05 1.64
C LEU A 700 -4.18 -5.84 2.02
N ILE A 701 -3.69 -5.06 2.99
CA ILE A 701 -4.34 -3.84 3.45
C ILE A 701 -3.51 -2.64 2.98
N PRO A 702 -4.08 -1.72 2.17
CA PRO A 702 -3.36 -0.54 1.71
C PRO A 702 -3.03 0.42 2.86
N LEU A 703 -1.76 0.81 2.96
CA LEU A 703 -1.32 1.85 3.88
C LEU A 703 -1.15 3.20 3.19
N GLU A 704 -0.78 3.19 1.90
CA GLU A 704 -0.58 4.41 1.11
C GLU A 704 -1.85 5.24 0.95
N ILE A 705 -1.65 6.54 0.78
CA ILE A 705 -2.69 7.55 0.64
C ILE A 705 -2.61 8.03 -0.80
N ASP A 706 -3.57 7.66 -1.63
CA ASP A 706 -3.63 8.19 -2.99
C ASP A 706 -4.13 9.64 -2.95
N ASN A 707 -3.36 10.57 -3.53
CA ASN A 707 -3.86 11.91 -3.82
C ASN A 707 -5.01 11.89 -4.85
N GLU A 708 -5.11 10.83 -5.66
CA GLU A 708 -6.21 10.60 -6.62
C GLU A 708 -7.56 10.32 -5.95
N SER A 709 -7.57 9.95 -4.66
CA SER A 709 -8.82 9.74 -3.93
C SER A 709 -9.62 11.03 -3.68
N GLU A 710 -9.03 12.20 -3.93
CA GLU A 710 -9.76 13.48 -3.94
C GLU A 710 -10.52 13.70 -5.27
N ASN A 711 -10.09 13.14 -6.40
CA ASN A 711 -10.78 13.26 -7.69
C ASN A 711 -11.97 12.29 -7.81
N ILE A 712 -11.81 11.03 -7.40
CA ILE A 712 -12.86 10.00 -7.54
C ILE A 712 -14.06 10.29 -6.63
N GLU A 713 -13.85 10.90 -5.47
CA GLU A 713 -14.95 11.32 -4.58
C GLU A 713 -15.68 12.56 -5.15
N SER A 714 -14.98 13.43 -5.88
CA SER A 714 -15.62 14.57 -6.56
C SER A 714 -16.48 14.14 -7.76
N GLU A 715 -16.11 13.04 -8.42
CA GLU A 715 -16.90 12.39 -9.47
C GLU A 715 -18.09 11.62 -8.87
N ARG A 716 -17.91 10.85 -7.80
CA ARG A 716 -19.03 10.18 -7.12
C ARG A 716 -20.06 11.14 -6.52
N ILE A 717 -19.63 12.28 -5.98
CA ILE A 717 -20.54 13.33 -5.50
C ILE A 717 -21.25 14.04 -6.67
N ARG A 718 -20.65 14.06 -7.87
CA ARG A 718 -21.34 14.52 -9.10
C ARG A 718 -22.37 13.49 -9.55
N ASP A 719 -22.04 12.21 -9.56
CA ASP A 719 -22.96 11.14 -9.99
C ASP A 719 -24.14 10.96 -9.01
N GLU A 720 -23.92 11.07 -7.70
CA GLU A 720 -25.00 11.07 -6.69
C GLU A 720 -25.88 12.33 -6.75
N ARG A 721 -25.39 13.45 -7.29
CA ARG A 721 -26.20 14.66 -7.54
C ARG A 721 -26.99 14.58 -8.84
N VAL A 722 -26.48 13.86 -9.85
CA VAL A 722 -27.20 13.61 -11.10
C VAL A 722 -28.31 12.57 -10.88
N ALA A 723 -28.06 11.55 -10.04
CA ALA A 723 -29.07 10.56 -9.68
C ALA A 723 -30.20 11.11 -8.78
N THR A 724 -29.91 12.10 -7.93
CA THR A 724 -30.96 12.74 -7.10
C THR A 724 -31.74 13.86 -7.82
N ALA A 725 -31.25 14.35 -8.96
CA ALA A 725 -31.96 15.30 -9.81
C ALA A 725 -32.94 14.65 -10.80
N ALA A 726 -32.89 13.32 -10.98
CA ALA A 726 -33.77 12.58 -11.88
C ALA A 726 -35.09 12.11 -11.22
N ASP A 727 -35.26 12.33 -9.91
CA ASP A 727 -36.42 11.90 -9.12
C ASP A 727 -37.22 13.10 -8.53
N GLU A 728 -37.10 14.30 -9.11
CA GLU A 728 -38.06 15.38 -8.80
C GLU A 728 -39.36 15.18 -9.61
N PRO A 729 -40.53 15.11 -8.96
CA PRO A 729 -41.80 15.01 -9.66
C PRO A 729 -42.08 16.32 -10.42
N THR A 730 -42.37 16.20 -11.71
CA THR A 730 -42.82 17.29 -12.58
C THR A 730 -44.00 18.05 -11.96
N PRO A 731 -44.03 19.39 -11.99
CA PRO A 731 -45.15 20.17 -11.48
C PRO A 731 -46.37 19.94 -12.37
N ILE A 732 -47.49 19.54 -11.75
CA ILE A 732 -48.79 19.42 -12.42
C ILE A 732 -49.32 20.84 -12.63
N GLU A 733 -49.49 21.22 -13.90
CA GLU A 733 -50.18 22.45 -14.30
C GLU A 733 -51.66 22.37 -13.89
N THR A 734 -52.08 23.32 -13.06
CA THR A 734 -53.47 23.57 -12.71
C THR A 734 -54.21 24.16 -13.91
N GLN A 735 -55.17 23.42 -14.46
CA GLN A 735 -56.30 24.00 -15.18
C GLN A 735 -57.54 23.98 -14.28
N THR A 736 -58.23 25.11 -14.32
CA THR A 736 -59.41 25.53 -13.55
C THR A 736 -60.70 24.87 -14.02
N GLU A 737 -61.74 25.03 -13.19
CA GLU A 737 -63.17 24.70 -13.38
C GLU A 737 -63.56 23.26 -12.96
N GLY A 738 -64.58 23.01 -12.14
CA GLY A 738 -65.57 23.85 -11.50
C GLY A 738 -66.40 23.01 -10.51
N GLU A 739 -66.99 23.70 -9.54
CA GLU A 739 -68.23 23.39 -8.83
C GLU A 739 -68.46 22.03 -8.13
N ARG A 740 -68.60 22.17 -6.80
CA ARG A 740 -69.73 21.72 -5.95
C ARG A 740 -69.72 20.28 -5.37
N VAL A 741 -69.60 20.31 -4.04
CA VAL A 741 -70.42 19.60 -3.03
C VAL A 741 -70.04 18.14 -2.73
N CYS A 742 -69.40 17.96 -1.57
CA CYS A 742 -69.36 16.70 -0.83
C CYS A 742 -70.78 16.30 -0.38
N PRO A 743 -71.05 14.98 -0.29
CA PRO A 743 -71.32 14.47 1.05
C PRO A 743 -70.72 13.07 1.33
N ASN A 744 -70.16 12.98 2.54
CA ASN A 744 -70.40 11.97 3.57
C ASN A 744 -70.55 10.47 3.22
N THR A 745 -69.68 9.69 3.89
CA THR A 745 -69.92 8.42 4.59
C THR A 745 -70.63 7.27 3.86
N VAL A 746 -70.07 6.06 3.98
CA VAL A 746 -70.68 4.92 4.71
C VAL A 746 -69.87 3.62 4.49
N ARG A 747 -69.58 2.94 5.60
CA ARG A 747 -69.18 1.52 5.71
C ARG A 747 -70.23 0.60 5.08
N LYS A 748 -69.81 -0.49 4.41
CA LYS A 748 -70.36 -1.88 4.56
C LYS A 748 -69.82 -2.82 3.46
N THR A 749 -69.03 -3.84 3.84
CA THR A 749 -69.37 -5.28 3.93
C THR A 749 -69.42 -6.05 2.61
N ALA A 750 -68.56 -7.08 2.56
CA ALA A 750 -68.74 -8.43 1.99
C ALA A 750 -69.81 -8.65 0.91
N ASN A 751 -69.44 -9.25 -0.23
CA ASN A 751 -69.60 -10.70 -0.41
C ASN A 751 -68.98 -11.21 -1.72
N SER A 752 -68.78 -12.53 -1.69
CA SER A 752 -68.37 -13.47 -2.73
C SER A 752 -69.24 -13.49 -3.99
N GLN A 753 -68.64 -13.82 -5.15
CA GLN A 753 -68.89 -15.05 -5.93
C GLN A 753 -68.35 -14.97 -7.37
N LYS A 754 -67.60 -16.02 -7.74
CA LYS A 754 -67.60 -16.82 -8.99
C LYS A 754 -68.00 -16.17 -10.33
N CYS A 755 -67.12 -16.32 -11.32
CA CYS A 755 -67.28 -17.08 -12.59
C CYS A 755 -66.18 -16.61 -13.56
N ALA A 756 -65.24 -17.47 -13.97
CA ALA A 756 -65.33 -18.43 -15.07
C ALA A 756 -64.94 -17.83 -16.44
N THR A 757 -63.86 -18.38 -16.99
CA THR A 757 -63.64 -18.76 -18.41
C THR A 757 -63.81 -17.74 -19.54
N ALA A 758 -62.70 -17.50 -20.27
CA ALA A 758 -62.55 -17.64 -21.73
C ALA A 758 -61.11 -17.19 -22.11
N HIS A 759 -60.21 -18.11 -22.46
CA HIS A 759 -59.84 -18.44 -23.85
C HIS A 759 -59.56 -17.23 -24.75
N THR A 760 -58.27 -16.96 -24.97
CA THR A 760 -57.58 -17.22 -26.24
C THR A 760 -56.09 -17.33 -26.01
#